data_AF-A0A7V7ZFM4-F1
#
_entry.id   AF-A0A7V7ZFM4-F1
#
_cell.length_a   1.000
_cell.length_b   1.000
_cell.length_c   1.000
_cell.angle_alpha   90.00
_cell.angle_beta   90.00
_cell.angle_gamma   90.00
#
_symmetry.space_group_name_H-M   'P 1'
#
loop_
_entity.id
_entity.type
_entity.pdbx_description
1 polymer ?
#
loop_
_entity_poly.entity_id
_entity_poly.type
_entity_poly.pdbx_seq_one_letter_code
_entity_poly.pdbx_strand_id
1 'polypeptide(L)'
;MLSELGYWGAARAKDTDGAWAGYRLRVAEYFFRTQDSLALQELNAVIQLSAKYPQASVYRSRLLANQNIYGLARDLDIVPDFPGYETAVNAYLPPISQIFATANNMLLSNISLDQVRQNLQREIETVKAQIIVLETERQAVIKQKTASSAELSVAKQRVSKMEALVRSRQQELENQRVDWGGLVSLGVFAVAMGVIAFTGGAGAALLPMAPTLLSMAGLSFIDPAMASQEQGALAQVPDVGKKIKEATDGSKGLLDFDTWQQVGTALKPLVISFSKIIGDLNKANGDPELIKLLTELTNLVHAQFMAQMQDEQTTLLVQAAEQRLAQAQADLVLVNKQAEALTADQSVLDTAARTLIRLGRGFVDNLGRYMFFAARSLEIYTLADLSGEIRYDYGFIQPDLEQDYLDGFRSRADYLSRINASISAMIILNYRLRYDSYFLGHSWTHDTLFRSFSSPALLEQFRQTRTLSFALGLADLPSSRYEAKVTGVRLSLVGATANAPSISCVVRHSGSFAEKRLSDGAAVNMLLRPRVAVVPASQGALAYTGSVTGLSPKELDFWGRGVAAGWMLLVEAEEIASKQIDLSALTKIEVELSYDAFWKSSELSLVSADLAFGDGFVAGAKVPQEELVRHGAPSLLRLGLSQPAPKGGTQAQIEHISGPVSVPSSVVIPAGARSATVPLTSTGAGEAVIRVSCGGVVKLLRFAAVAAEGELAVA
;
A
#
# COMPACT_ATOMS: atom_id res chain seq x y z
N MET A 1 -15.52 -45.37 5.46
CA MET A 1 -14.75 -44.12 5.25
C MET A 1 -13.47 -44.25 6.05
N LEU A 2 -12.31 -43.94 5.46
CA LEU A 2 -11.06 -43.84 6.23
C LEU A 2 -11.16 -42.63 7.17
N SER A 3 -10.55 -42.71 8.36
CA SER A 3 -10.28 -41.51 9.15
C SER A 3 -9.37 -40.58 8.35
N GLU A 4 -9.37 -39.28 8.66
CA GLU A 4 -8.52 -38.30 7.96
C GLU A 4 -7.04 -38.74 7.95
N LEU A 5 -6.56 -39.26 9.09
CA LEU A 5 -5.23 -39.84 9.24
C LEU A 5 -5.00 -41.06 8.33
N GLY A 6 -6.02 -41.93 8.18
CA GLY A 6 -6.00 -43.09 7.29
C GLY A 6 -6.05 -42.73 5.80
N TYR A 7 -6.79 -41.67 5.44
CA TYR A 7 -6.83 -41.15 4.07
C TYR A 7 -5.46 -40.62 3.64
N TRP A 8 -4.85 -39.74 4.46
CA TRP A 8 -3.53 -39.19 4.14
C TRP A 8 -2.44 -40.26 4.15
N GLY A 9 -2.53 -41.26 5.02
CA GLY A 9 -1.64 -42.43 5.00
C GLY A 9 -1.70 -43.18 3.65
N ALA A 10 -2.90 -43.46 3.15
CA ALA A 10 -3.09 -44.12 1.86
C ALA A 10 -2.68 -43.24 0.67
N ALA A 11 -2.92 -41.93 0.73
CA ALA A 11 -2.53 -40.99 -0.32
C ALA A 11 -0.99 -40.87 -0.43
N ARG A 12 -0.28 -40.79 0.70
CA ARG A 12 1.20 -40.79 0.73
C ARG A 12 1.78 -42.07 0.14
N ALA A 13 1.19 -43.23 0.44
CA ALA A 13 1.64 -44.50 -0.08
C ALA A 13 1.53 -44.59 -1.63
N LYS A 14 0.66 -43.77 -2.25
CA LYS A 14 0.48 -43.72 -3.70
C LYS A 14 1.33 -42.64 -4.40
N ASP A 15 1.84 -41.66 -3.66
CA ASP A 15 2.65 -40.54 -4.18
C ASP A 15 4.14 -40.72 -3.86
N THR A 16 4.70 -41.88 -4.24
CA THR A 16 6.06 -42.28 -3.86
C THR A 16 7.13 -41.30 -4.35
N ASP A 17 6.91 -40.64 -5.49
CA ASP A 17 7.89 -39.75 -6.12
C ASP A 17 7.61 -38.26 -5.81
N GLY A 18 6.48 -37.99 -5.14
CA GLY A 18 5.98 -36.64 -4.85
C GLY A 18 5.41 -35.93 -6.07
N ALA A 19 5.10 -36.64 -7.16
CA ALA A 19 4.57 -36.04 -8.38
C ALA A 19 3.18 -35.44 -8.17
N TRP A 20 2.33 -36.11 -7.38
CA TRP A 20 1.00 -35.62 -7.06
C TRP A 20 1.05 -34.42 -6.11
N ALA A 21 1.87 -34.46 -5.06
CA ALA A 21 2.10 -33.31 -4.20
C ALA A 21 2.67 -32.11 -4.99
N GLY A 22 3.57 -32.37 -5.95
CA GLY A 22 4.10 -31.33 -6.84
C GLY A 22 3.03 -30.73 -7.76
N TYR A 23 2.14 -31.55 -8.30
CA TYR A 23 0.97 -31.09 -9.06
C TYR A 23 0.07 -30.18 -8.22
N ARG A 24 -0.31 -30.64 -7.02
CA ARG A 24 -1.18 -29.88 -6.10
C ARG A 24 -0.53 -28.58 -5.66
N LEU A 25 0.80 -28.52 -5.54
CA LEU A 25 1.50 -27.26 -5.29
C LEU A 25 1.27 -26.24 -6.42
N ARG A 26 1.34 -26.67 -7.69
CA ARG A 26 1.03 -25.78 -8.83
C ARG A 26 -0.42 -25.28 -8.80
N VAL A 27 -1.36 -26.16 -8.44
CA VAL A 27 -2.77 -25.79 -8.27
C VAL A 27 -2.92 -24.77 -7.13
N ALA A 28 -2.24 -25.00 -6.01
CA ALA A 28 -2.21 -24.09 -4.88
C ALA A 28 -1.65 -22.72 -5.24
N GLU A 29 -0.56 -22.65 -6.02
CA GLU A 29 0.03 -21.42 -6.53
C GLU A 29 -0.94 -20.65 -7.44
N TYR A 30 -1.64 -21.36 -8.33
CA TYR A 30 -2.66 -20.76 -9.20
C TYR A 30 -3.83 -20.19 -8.38
N PHE A 31 -4.31 -20.93 -7.38
CA PHE A 31 -5.34 -20.41 -6.49
C PHE A 31 -4.83 -19.27 -5.61
N PHE A 32 -3.56 -19.25 -5.19
CA PHE A 32 -3.05 -18.11 -4.43
C PHE A 32 -3.03 -16.82 -5.28
N ARG A 33 -3.06 -16.94 -6.61
CA ARG A 33 -3.21 -15.80 -7.53
C ARG A 33 -4.64 -15.34 -7.74
N THR A 34 -5.64 -16.16 -7.40
CA THR A 34 -7.03 -15.98 -7.84
C THR A 34 -8.07 -16.15 -6.73
N GLN A 35 -7.89 -17.11 -5.82
CA GLN A 35 -8.82 -17.55 -4.79
C GLN A 35 -8.10 -18.10 -3.53
N ASP A 36 -7.96 -17.27 -2.50
CA ASP A 36 -7.21 -17.57 -1.28
C ASP A 36 -7.69 -18.79 -0.49
N SER A 37 -9.01 -18.99 -0.41
CA SER A 37 -9.60 -20.10 0.35
C SER A 37 -9.23 -21.45 -0.25
N LEU A 38 -9.30 -21.58 -1.57
CA LEU A 38 -8.88 -22.77 -2.30
C LEU A 38 -7.37 -22.96 -2.23
N ALA A 39 -6.60 -21.87 -2.29
CA ALA A 39 -5.15 -21.93 -2.14
C ALA A 39 -4.76 -22.53 -0.79
N LEU A 40 -5.35 -22.05 0.31
CA LEU A 40 -5.06 -22.55 1.66
C LEU A 40 -5.39 -24.04 1.79
N GLN A 41 -6.50 -24.49 1.20
CA GLN A 41 -6.89 -25.90 1.18
C GLN A 41 -5.83 -26.77 0.46
N GLU A 42 -5.41 -26.34 -0.72
CA GLU A 42 -4.39 -27.06 -1.51
C GLU A 42 -3.02 -27.05 -0.83
N LEU A 43 -2.59 -25.94 -0.24
CA LEU A 43 -1.32 -25.86 0.49
C LEU A 43 -1.29 -26.80 1.70
N ASN A 44 -2.37 -26.84 2.49
CA ASN A 44 -2.49 -27.76 3.61
C ASN A 44 -2.39 -29.22 3.14
N ALA A 45 -3.01 -29.55 2.01
CA ALA A 45 -2.91 -30.86 1.41
C ALA A 45 -1.48 -31.23 0.97
N VAL A 46 -0.75 -30.31 0.32
CA VAL A 46 0.65 -30.56 -0.08
C VAL A 46 1.51 -30.87 1.13
N ILE A 47 1.37 -30.09 2.21
CA ILE A 47 2.11 -30.29 3.47
C ILE A 47 1.83 -31.67 4.07
N GLN A 48 0.59 -32.15 4.00
CA GLN A 48 0.20 -33.48 4.49
C GLN A 48 0.70 -34.62 3.60
N LEU A 49 0.82 -34.38 2.29
CA LEU A 49 1.26 -35.39 1.30
C LEU A 49 2.77 -35.55 1.27
N SER A 50 3.55 -34.46 1.35
CA SER A 50 4.99 -34.57 1.18
C SER A 50 5.77 -33.44 1.85
N ALA A 51 6.84 -33.81 2.57
CA ALA A 51 7.82 -32.86 3.10
C ALA A 51 8.81 -32.34 2.03
N LYS A 52 8.77 -32.89 0.81
CA LYS A 52 9.67 -32.52 -0.31
C LYS A 52 9.45 -31.09 -0.83
N TYR A 53 8.30 -30.48 -0.49
CA TYR A 53 7.89 -29.16 -0.99
C TYR A 53 7.78 -28.14 0.15
N PRO A 54 8.91 -27.66 0.71
CA PRO A 54 8.88 -26.65 1.77
C PRO A 54 8.21 -25.34 1.32
N GLN A 55 8.11 -25.09 0.00
CA GLN A 55 7.39 -23.93 -0.54
C GLN A 55 5.93 -23.87 -0.09
N ALA A 56 5.26 -25.01 0.13
CA ALA A 56 3.86 -25.03 0.55
C ALA A 56 3.67 -24.35 1.93
N SER A 57 4.58 -24.61 2.87
CA SER A 57 4.58 -23.95 4.18
C SER A 57 4.87 -22.45 4.08
N VAL A 58 5.76 -22.06 3.17
CA VAL A 58 6.06 -20.64 2.91
C VAL A 58 4.83 -19.92 2.37
N TYR A 59 4.19 -20.44 1.31
CA TYR A 59 2.99 -19.83 0.75
C TYR A 59 1.83 -19.78 1.75
N ARG A 60 1.66 -20.84 2.56
CA ARG A 60 0.65 -20.84 3.62
C ARG A 60 0.90 -19.72 4.63
N SER A 61 2.16 -19.53 5.02
CA SER A 61 2.54 -18.49 5.97
C SER A 61 2.30 -17.09 5.39
N ARG A 62 2.61 -16.89 4.10
CA ARG A 62 2.32 -15.63 3.38
C ARG A 62 0.83 -15.33 3.32
N LEU A 63 0.01 -16.32 2.99
CA LEU A 63 -1.45 -16.21 2.94
C LEU A 63 -2.03 -15.78 4.30
N LEU A 64 -1.59 -16.45 5.37
CA LEU A 64 -2.01 -16.12 6.74
C LEU A 64 -1.51 -14.75 7.21
N ALA A 65 -0.39 -14.28 6.65
CA ALA A 65 0.17 -12.95 6.87
C ALA A 65 -0.41 -11.86 5.95
N ASN A 66 -1.49 -12.14 5.19
CA ASN A 66 -2.11 -11.23 4.23
C ASN A 66 -1.14 -10.69 3.16
N GLN A 67 -0.21 -11.53 2.72
CA GLN A 67 0.69 -11.22 1.61
C GLN A 67 0.16 -11.82 0.30
N ASN A 68 0.46 -11.18 -0.82
CA ASN A 68 0.19 -11.72 -2.15
C ASN A 68 1.25 -12.76 -2.56
N ILE A 69 1.06 -13.39 -3.72
CA ILE A 69 1.96 -14.42 -4.26
C ILE A 69 3.41 -13.93 -4.42
N TYR A 70 3.63 -12.62 -4.60
CA TYR A 70 4.94 -12.00 -4.73
C TYR A 70 5.67 -11.80 -3.39
N GLY A 71 5.00 -12.12 -2.26
CA GLY A 71 5.49 -11.89 -0.90
C GLY A 71 5.32 -10.45 -0.42
N LEU A 72 4.55 -9.63 -1.14
CA LEU A 72 4.26 -8.25 -0.75
C LEU A 72 2.99 -8.23 0.10
N ALA A 73 2.99 -7.43 1.17
CA ALA A 73 1.78 -7.20 1.96
C ALA A 73 0.69 -6.60 1.06
N ARG A 74 -0.56 -7.07 1.16
CA ARG A 74 -1.65 -6.55 0.31
C ARG A 74 -2.03 -5.11 0.69
N ASP A 75 -1.80 -4.76 1.95
CA ASP A 75 -1.94 -3.42 2.52
C ASP A 75 -0.62 -2.61 2.45
N LEU A 76 0.28 -2.96 1.51
CA LEU A 76 1.57 -2.29 1.37
C LEU A 76 1.40 -0.77 1.31
N ASP A 77 2.22 -0.08 2.09
CA ASP A 77 2.30 1.36 2.16
C ASP A 77 3.43 1.83 1.23
N ILE A 78 3.07 2.51 0.15
CA ILE A 78 3.99 2.81 -0.95
C ILE A 78 3.80 4.24 -1.46
N VAL A 79 4.92 4.86 -1.82
CA VAL A 79 4.98 6.13 -2.55
C VAL A 79 5.02 5.80 -4.05
N PRO A 80 4.15 6.40 -4.90
CA PRO A 80 4.19 6.27 -6.34
C PRO A 80 5.54 6.70 -6.86
N ASP A 81 6.08 5.80 -7.66
CA ASP A 81 7.31 5.98 -8.41
C ASP A 81 7.04 5.59 -9.86
N PHE A 82 6.07 6.24 -10.47
CA PHE A 82 5.69 5.96 -11.86
C PHE A 82 6.88 5.97 -12.84
N PRO A 83 7.86 6.88 -12.75
CA PRO A 83 9.08 6.79 -13.56
C PRO A 83 9.85 5.48 -13.34
N GLY A 84 9.97 5.03 -12.09
CA GLY A 84 10.55 3.73 -11.76
C GLY A 84 9.72 2.55 -12.28
N TYR A 85 8.40 2.64 -12.20
CA TYR A 85 7.48 1.60 -12.70
C TYR A 85 7.57 1.48 -14.23
N GLU A 86 7.64 2.60 -14.95
CA GLU A 86 7.84 2.65 -16.39
C GLU A 86 9.20 2.09 -16.81
N THR A 87 10.25 2.38 -16.04
CA THR A 87 11.57 1.78 -16.25
C THR A 87 11.48 0.25 -16.15
N ALA A 88 10.74 -0.27 -15.17
CA ALA A 88 10.52 -1.71 -15.03
C ALA A 88 9.70 -2.28 -16.21
N VAL A 89 8.67 -1.59 -16.69
CA VAL A 89 7.92 -2.00 -17.89
C VAL A 89 8.84 -2.14 -19.09
N ASN A 90 9.66 -1.13 -19.35
CA ASN A 90 10.58 -1.13 -20.48
C ASN A 90 11.65 -2.23 -20.35
N ALA A 91 12.01 -2.62 -19.13
CA ALA A 91 12.96 -3.70 -18.86
C ALA A 91 12.33 -5.10 -19.03
N TYR A 92 11.10 -5.33 -18.55
CA TYR A 92 10.51 -6.67 -18.48
C TYR A 92 9.54 -7.01 -19.63
N LEU A 93 8.84 -6.03 -20.19
CA LEU A 93 7.84 -6.28 -21.23
C LEU A 93 8.44 -6.84 -22.54
N PRO A 94 9.59 -6.36 -23.05
CA PRO A 94 10.20 -6.92 -24.24
C PRO A 94 10.63 -8.39 -24.07
N PRO A 95 11.36 -8.79 -22.99
CA PRO A 95 11.63 -10.20 -22.71
C PRO A 95 10.38 -11.07 -22.64
N ILE A 96 9.33 -10.62 -21.95
CA ILE A 96 8.05 -11.35 -21.88
C ILE A 96 7.52 -11.62 -23.30
N SER A 97 7.39 -10.56 -24.09
CA SER A 97 6.84 -10.66 -25.46
C SER A 97 7.68 -11.61 -26.33
N GLN A 98 9.01 -11.52 -26.25
CA GLN A 98 9.94 -12.31 -27.05
C GLN A 98 9.95 -13.79 -26.65
N ILE A 99 9.95 -14.10 -25.34
CA ILE A 99 9.93 -15.47 -24.82
C ILE A 99 8.65 -16.18 -25.25
N PHE A 100 7.50 -15.54 -25.03
CA PHE A 100 6.21 -16.13 -25.39
C PHE A 100 6.02 -16.26 -26.91
N ALA A 101 6.49 -15.29 -27.71
CA ALA A 101 6.50 -15.42 -29.17
C ALA A 101 7.36 -16.60 -29.64
N THR A 102 8.54 -16.79 -29.04
CA THR A 102 9.42 -17.92 -29.35
C THR A 102 8.76 -19.26 -29.00
N ALA A 103 8.17 -19.37 -27.81
CA ALA A 103 7.45 -20.57 -27.40
C ALA A 103 6.26 -20.88 -28.34
N ASN A 104 5.49 -19.87 -28.73
CA ASN A 104 4.38 -20.03 -29.67
C ASN A 104 4.86 -20.54 -31.03
N ASN A 105 5.95 -19.98 -31.56
CA ASN A 105 6.52 -20.40 -32.85
C ASN A 105 7.04 -21.83 -32.81
N MET A 106 7.63 -22.27 -31.70
CA MET A 106 8.06 -23.66 -31.49
C MET A 106 6.88 -24.61 -31.44
N LEU A 107 5.79 -24.24 -30.77
CA LEU A 107 4.56 -25.05 -30.68
C LEU A 107 3.84 -25.16 -32.03
N LEU A 108 3.88 -24.10 -32.85
CA LEU A 108 3.29 -24.09 -34.19
C LEU A 108 4.21 -24.68 -35.26
N SER A 109 5.46 -25.03 -34.93
CA SER A 109 6.48 -25.53 -35.87
C SER A 109 6.75 -24.56 -37.04
N ASN A 110 6.55 -23.26 -36.81
CA ASN A 110 6.68 -22.20 -37.82
C ASN A 110 8.10 -21.59 -37.88
N ILE A 111 9.11 -22.30 -37.38
CA ILE A 111 10.46 -21.76 -37.17
C ILE A 111 11.53 -22.83 -37.45
N SER A 112 12.64 -22.44 -38.06
CA SER A 112 13.76 -23.35 -38.32
C SER A 112 14.50 -23.71 -37.03
N LEU A 113 15.08 -24.91 -36.97
CA LEU A 113 15.82 -25.38 -35.80
C LEU A 113 16.97 -24.45 -35.39
N ASP A 114 17.68 -23.87 -36.37
CA ASP A 114 18.76 -22.92 -36.10
C ASP A 114 18.25 -21.61 -35.50
N GLN A 115 17.10 -21.12 -35.97
CA GLN A 115 16.47 -19.94 -35.40
C GLN A 115 15.96 -20.21 -33.97
N VAL A 116 15.44 -21.41 -33.69
CA VAL A 116 15.09 -21.83 -32.32
C VAL A 116 16.32 -21.83 -31.42
N ARG A 117 17.44 -22.38 -31.89
CA ARG A 117 18.69 -22.42 -31.12
C ARG A 117 19.22 -21.02 -30.80
N GLN A 118 19.22 -20.12 -31.78
CA GLN A 118 19.62 -18.72 -31.58
C GLN A 118 18.69 -18.00 -30.60
N ASN A 119 17.38 -18.20 -30.71
CA ASN A 119 16.42 -17.59 -29.79
C ASN A 119 16.62 -18.13 -28.36
N LEU A 120 16.77 -19.45 -28.17
CA LEU A 120 17.05 -20.04 -26.85
C LEU A 120 18.34 -19.50 -26.23
N GLN A 121 19.41 -19.34 -27.00
CA GLN A 121 20.66 -18.74 -26.52
C GLN A 121 20.46 -17.28 -26.08
N ARG A 122 19.67 -16.50 -26.82
CA ARG A 122 19.30 -15.13 -26.40
C ARG A 122 18.51 -15.13 -25.10
N GLU A 123 17.57 -16.06 -24.93
CA GLU A 123 16.80 -16.17 -23.69
C GLU A 123 17.67 -16.59 -22.51
N ILE A 124 18.64 -17.49 -22.71
CA ILE A 124 19.64 -17.86 -21.70
C ILE A 124 20.39 -16.62 -21.18
N GLU A 125 20.88 -15.75 -22.08
CA GLU A 125 21.57 -14.52 -21.68
C GLU A 125 20.63 -13.55 -20.95
N THR A 126 19.36 -13.49 -21.35
CA THR A 126 18.35 -12.67 -20.69
C THR A 126 18.08 -13.14 -19.25
N VAL A 127 18.05 -14.46 -19.02
CA VAL A 127 17.90 -15.03 -17.67
C VAL A 127 19.13 -14.79 -16.80
N LYS A 128 20.34 -14.90 -17.37
CA LYS A 128 21.57 -14.56 -16.64
C LYS A 128 21.56 -13.11 -16.17
N ALA A 129 21.15 -12.17 -17.03
CA ALA A 129 21.00 -10.77 -16.66
C ALA A 129 19.95 -10.58 -15.54
N GLN A 130 18.83 -11.29 -15.60
CA GLN A 130 17.79 -11.25 -14.57
C GLN A 130 18.29 -11.78 -13.22
N ILE A 131 19.09 -12.86 -13.20
CA ILE A 131 19.69 -13.40 -11.98
C ILE A 131 20.53 -12.33 -11.26
N ILE A 132 21.30 -11.53 -12.00
CA ILE A 132 22.10 -10.43 -11.43
C ILE A 132 21.20 -9.38 -10.76
N VAL A 133 20.06 -9.04 -11.39
CA VAL A 133 19.08 -8.11 -10.82
C VAL A 133 18.46 -8.69 -9.54
N LEU A 134 18.04 -9.96 -9.57
CA LEU A 134 17.47 -10.64 -8.40
C LEU A 134 18.47 -10.77 -7.24
N GLU A 135 19.75 -10.99 -7.53
CA GLU A 135 20.83 -10.99 -6.55
C GLU A 135 20.92 -9.62 -5.85
N THR A 136 20.85 -8.54 -6.64
CA THR A 136 20.88 -7.16 -6.13
C THR A 136 19.65 -6.85 -5.28
N GLU A 137 18.45 -7.25 -5.72
CA GLU A 137 17.22 -7.11 -4.94
C GLU A 137 17.30 -7.89 -3.61
N ARG A 138 17.81 -9.12 -3.63
CA ARG A 138 18.02 -9.93 -2.41
C ARG A 138 18.89 -9.19 -1.41
N GLN A 139 19.99 -8.60 -1.87
CA GLN A 139 20.90 -7.84 -0.99
C GLN A 139 20.23 -6.59 -0.40
N ALA A 140 19.39 -5.88 -1.17
CA ALA A 140 18.64 -4.74 -0.65
C ALA A 140 17.65 -5.16 0.46
N VAL A 141 16.93 -6.27 0.27
CA VAL A 141 15.98 -6.79 1.28
C VAL A 141 16.72 -7.33 2.51
N ILE A 142 17.89 -7.97 2.35
CA ILE A 142 18.73 -8.39 3.49
C ILE A 142 19.16 -7.18 4.33
N LYS A 143 19.60 -6.09 3.70
CA LYS A 143 19.93 -4.85 4.41
C LYS A 143 18.74 -4.29 5.18
N GLN A 144 17.55 -4.31 4.57
CA GLN A 144 16.30 -3.89 5.23
C GLN A 144 15.97 -4.77 6.44
N LYS A 145 16.13 -6.09 6.33
CA LYS A 145 15.98 -7.02 7.47
C LYS A 145 16.97 -6.68 8.57
N THR A 146 18.25 -6.47 8.26
CA THR A 146 19.25 -6.11 9.28
C THR A 146 18.87 -4.83 10.04
N ALA A 147 18.37 -3.81 9.34
CA ALA A 147 17.87 -2.60 9.98
C ALA A 147 16.65 -2.87 10.89
N SER A 148 15.67 -3.64 10.40
CA SER A 148 14.48 -4.03 11.18
C SER A 148 14.83 -4.84 12.43
N SER A 149 15.79 -5.77 12.34
CA SER A 149 16.24 -6.57 13.48
C SER A 149 16.98 -5.69 14.52
N ALA A 150 17.72 -4.68 14.07
CA ALA A 150 18.35 -3.71 14.96
C ALA A 150 17.30 -2.84 15.69
N GLU A 151 16.27 -2.37 14.98
CA GLU A 151 15.12 -1.65 15.59
C GLU A 151 14.42 -2.50 16.66
N LEU A 152 14.14 -3.77 16.37
CA LEU A 152 13.57 -4.71 17.33
C LEU A 152 14.48 -4.90 18.56
N SER A 153 15.79 -5.01 18.36
CA SER A 153 16.76 -5.13 19.46
C SER A 153 16.74 -3.90 20.37
N VAL A 154 16.70 -2.69 19.79
CA VAL A 154 16.58 -1.45 20.55
C VAL A 154 15.25 -1.38 21.30
N ALA A 155 14.15 -1.77 20.67
CA ALA A 155 12.84 -1.79 21.32
C ALA A 155 12.80 -2.75 22.52
N LYS A 156 13.35 -3.97 22.36
CA LYS A 156 13.53 -4.94 23.46
C LYS A 156 14.38 -4.38 24.61
N GLN A 157 15.46 -3.68 24.29
CA GLN A 157 16.32 -3.06 25.30
C GLN A 157 15.58 -1.96 26.09
N ARG A 158 14.75 -1.14 25.42
CA ARG A 158 13.95 -0.09 26.06
C ARG A 158 12.91 -0.68 27.03
N VAL A 159 12.21 -1.74 26.61
CA VAL A 159 11.27 -2.47 27.47
C VAL A 159 11.98 -3.05 28.70
N SER A 160 13.11 -3.76 28.50
CA SER A 160 13.87 -4.34 29.61
C SER A 160 14.36 -3.30 30.63
N LYS A 161 14.82 -2.13 30.16
CA LYS A 161 15.19 -1.02 31.06
C LYS A 161 14.00 -0.50 31.86
N MET A 162 12.84 -0.35 31.23
CA MET A 162 11.63 0.14 31.90
C MET A 162 11.08 -0.89 32.89
N GLU A 163 11.16 -2.18 32.58
CA GLU A 163 10.82 -3.26 33.52
C GLU A 163 11.65 -3.20 34.81
N ALA A 164 12.95 -2.92 34.68
CA ALA A 164 13.83 -2.78 35.83
C ALA A 164 13.40 -1.60 36.74
N LEU A 165 12.98 -0.48 36.13
CA LEU A 165 12.47 0.69 36.87
C LEU A 165 11.15 0.37 37.59
N VAL A 166 10.20 -0.30 36.90
CA VAL A 166 8.93 -0.73 37.50
C VAL A 166 9.18 -1.66 38.70
N ARG A 167 10.08 -2.65 38.56
CA ARG A 167 10.45 -3.56 39.66
C ARG A 167 11.12 -2.85 40.83
N SER A 168 12.02 -1.90 40.55
CA SER A 168 12.67 -1.11 41.60
C SER A 168 11.65 -0.28 42.39
N ARG A 169 10.71 0.38 41.70
CA ARG A 169 9.66 1.17 42.36
C ARG A 169 8.71 0.29 43.17
N GLN A 170 8.40 -0.90 42.67
CA GLN A 170 7.61 -1.89 43.40
C GLN A 170 8.28 -2.27 44.74
N GLN A 171 9.56 -2.62 44.72
CA GLN A 171 10.31 -2.99 45.93
C GLN A 171 10.36 -1.83 46.95
N GLU A 172 10.49 -0.59 46.47
CA GLU A 172 10.43 0.60 47.32
C GLU A 172 9.08 0.74 48.03
N LEU A 173 7.97 0.56 47.30
CA LEU A 173 6.61 0.67 47.84
C LEU A 173 6.26 -0.50 48.78
N GLU A 174 6.75 -1.71 48.50
CA GLU A 174 6.64 -2.88 49.39
C GLU A 174 7.36 -2.63 50.73
N ASN A 175 8.55 -2.03 50.68
CA ASN A 175 9.31 -1.66 51.88
C ASN A 175 8.65 -0.53 52.69
N GLN A 176 7.79 0.28 52.08
CA GLN A 176 7.05 1.36 52.73
C GLN A 176 5.69 0.95 53.33
N ARG A 177 5.33 -0.35 53.28
CA ARG A 177 4.04 -0.91 53.80
C ARG A 177 2.79 -0.20 53.25
N VAL A 178 2.81 0.19 51.98
CA VAL A 178 1.64 0.75 51.30
C VAL A 178 0.64 -0.37 50.96
N ASP A 179 -0.66 -0.13 51.17
CA ASP A 179 -1.74 -1.09 50.89
C ASP A 179 -2.01 -1.20 49.37
N TRP A 180 -1.98 -2.44 48.86
CA TRP A 180 -2.02 -2.80 47.44
C TRP A 180 -3.45 -3.05 46.90
N GLY A 181 -4.46 -3.00 47.76
CA GLY A 181 -5.84 -3.45 47.46
C GLY A 181 -6.50 -2.81 46.23
N GLY A 182 -6.12 -1.58 45.87
CA GLY A 182 -6.65 -0.87 44.69
C GLY A 182 -6.00 -1.26 43.34
N LEU A 183 -4.74 -1.73 43.36
CA LEU A 183 -3.97 -2.03 42.14
C LEU A 183 -4.01 -3.52 41.75
N VAL A 184 -4.15 -4.40 42.75
CA VAL A 184 -4.21 -5.86 42.58
C VAL A 184 -5.61 -6.34 42.15
N SER A 185 -6.67 -5.62 42.52
CA SER A 185 -8.06 -5.96 42.17
C SER A 185 -8.43 -5.74 40.69
N LEU A 186 -7.59 -5.04 39.93
CA LEU A 186 -7.85 -4.70 38.52
C LEU A 186 -7.18 -5.62 37.49
N GLY A 187 -6.35 -6.59 37.88
CA GLY A 187 -5.69 -7.51 36.91
C GLY A 187 -4.66 -6.86 35.96
N VAL A 188 -4.57 -5.52 35.94
CA VAL A 188 -3.70 -4.71 35.07
C VAL A 188 -2.21 -5.01 35.29
N PHE A 189 -1.81 -5.25 36.55
CA PHE A 189 -0.41 -5.56 36.90
C PHE A 189 0.05 -6.93 36.38
N ALA A 190 -0.83 -7.93 36.44
CA ALA A 190 -0.57 -9.28 35.92
C ALA A 190 -0.62 -9.33 34.39
N VAL A 191 -1.42 -8.47 33.74
CA VAL A 191 -1.49 -8.37 32.28
C VAL A 191 -0.25 -7.69 31.70
N ALA A 192 0.20 -6.58 32.27
CA ALA A 192 1.44 -5.91 31.83
C ALA A 192 2.67 -6.83 31.96
N MET A 193 2.76 -7.58 33.06
CA MET A 193 3.81 -8.60 33.29
C MET A 193 3.58 -9.91 32.51
N GLY A 194 2.34 -10.24 32.17
CA GLY A 194 1.98 -11.42 31.36
C GLY A 194 2.39 -11.30 29.90
N VAL A 195 2.32 -10.09 29.33
CA VAL A 195 2.88 -9.80 27.99
C VAL A 195 4.40 -9.95 27.98
N ILE A 196 5.07 -9.64 29.10
CA ILE A 196 6.52 -9.72 29.27
C ILE A 196 7.01 -11.18 29.26
N ALA A 197 6.28 -12.10 29.90
CA ALA A 197 6.65 -13.51 29.99
C ALA A 197 6.75 -14.24 28.63
N PHE A 198 6.13 -13.72 27.57
CA PHE A 198 6.20 -14.29 26.22
C PHE A 198 7.40 -13.76 25.40
N THR A 199 8.03 -12.67 25.84
CA THR A 199 9.11 -12.00 25.08
C THR A 199 10.52 -12.38 25.52
N GLY A 200 10.66 -13.06 26.67
CA GLY A 200 11.94 -13.47 27.25
C GLY A 200 11.92 -14.91 27.75
N GLY A 201 12.17 -15.87 26.86
CA GLY A 201 12.37 -17.27 27.23
C GLY A 201 13.17 -17.99 26.15
N ALA A 202 14.44 -18.28 26.44
CA ALA A 202 15.25 -19.17 25.62
C ALA A 202 14.69 -20.61 25.71
N GLY A 203 14.29 -21.19 24.57
CA GLY A 203 14.03 -22.62 24.45
C GLY A 203 12.78 -22.99 23.66
N ALA A 204 13.01 -23.62 22.50
CA ALA A 204 12.10 -24.45 21.69
C ALA A 204 11.29 -23.81 20.54
N ALA A 205 11.61 -24.34 19.35
CA ALA A 205 10.84 -24.38 18.10
C ALA A 205 10.68 -23.09 17.28
N LEU A 206 11.60 -22.93 16.32
CA LEU A 206 11.28 -22.33 15.03
C LEU A 206 10.16 -23.18 14.36
N LEU A 207 9.04 -22.51 14.02
CA LEU A 207 7.80 -22.97 13.34
C LEU A 207 6.69 -23.53 14.26
N PRO A 208 5.40 -23.15 14.08
CA PRO A 208 4.77 -22.24 13.11
C PRO A 208 4.37 -20.88 13.72
N MET A 209 4.26 -19.81 12.92
CA MET A 209 4.00 -18.42 13.36
C MET A 209 2.51 -18.04 13.60
N ALA A 210 1.61 -19.02 13.73
CA ALA A 210 0.20 -18.79 14.06
C ALA A 210 -0.13 -18.83 15.58
N PRO A 211 0.44 -19.75 16.39
CA PRO A 211 0.20 -19.81 17.83
C PRO A 211 0.74 -18.57 18.56
N THR A 212 1.81 -17.95 18.05
CA THR A 212 2.45 -16.76 18.62
C THR A 212 1.53 -15.53 18.59
N LEU A 213 0.70 -15.38 17.55
CA LEU A 213 -0.28 -14.29 17.46
C LEU A 213 -1.55 -14.56 18.29
N LEU A 214 -1.93 -15.84 18.45
CA LEU A 214 -3.11 -16.26 19.22
C LEU A 214 -2.88 -16.30 20.73
N SER A 215 -1.66 -16.63 21.20
CA SER A 215 -1.31 -16.59 22.63
C SER A 215 -1.29 -15.17 23.19
N MET A 216 -1.06 -14.16 22.33
CA MET A 216 -1.03 -12.75 22.72
C MET A 216 -2.44 -12.09 22.76
N ALA A 217 -3.48 -12.78 22.25
CA ALA A 217 -4.86 -12.29 22.21
C ALA A 217 -5.63 -12.40 23.54
N GLY A 218 -4.94 -12.64 24.67
CA GLY A 218 -5.53 -12.51 26.01
C GLY A 218 -6.35 -13.71 26.50
N LEU A 219 -5.99 -14.94 26.14
CA LEU A 219 -6.50 -16.15 26.79
C LEU A 219 -5.38 -16.93 27.49
N SER A 220 -4.58 -16.24 28.31
CA SER A 220 -3.66 -16.87 29.25
C SER A 220 -4.33 -17.00 30.62
N PHE A 221 -5.26 -17.96 30.74
CA PHE A 221 -5.76 -18.44 32.04
C PHE A 221 -5.33 -19.88 32.33
N ILE A 222 -4.35 -20.41 31.59
CA ILE A 222 -3.93 -21.80 31.75
C ILE A 222 -2.47 -21.85 32.23
N ASP A 223 -2.33 -22.47 33.39
CA ASP A 223 -1.10 -22.94 34.02
C ASP A 223 -0.08 -23.48 32.98
N PRO A 224 1.21 -23.08 33.06
CA PRO A 224 2.28 -23.60 32.20
C PRO A 224 2.38 -25.15 32.14
N ALA A 225 1.82 -25.85 33.14
CA ALA A 225 1.82 -27.31 33.18
C ALA A 225 0.90 -28.01 32.13
N MET A 226 0.01 -27.28 31.45
CA MET A 226 -0.99 -27.87 30.51
C MET A 226 -0.69 -27.64 29.02
N ALA A 227 0.37 -26.90 28.67
CA ALA A 227 0.69 -26.55 27.28
C ALA A 227 1.13 -27.73 26.38
N SER A 228 1.27 -28.93 26.94
CA SER A 228 1.67 -30.14 26.20
C SER A 228 0.49 -30.96 25.65
N GLN A 229 -0.76 -30.58 25.95
CA GLN A 229 -1.96 -31.26 25.42
C GLN A 229 -3.02 -30.23 25.04
N GLU A 230 -3.05 -29.80 23.77
CA GLU A 230 -4.30 -29.49 23.05
C GLU A 230 -4.01 -28.87 21.66
N GLN A 231 -3.82 -29.72 20.66
CA GLN A 231 -4.00 -29.35 19.25
C GLN A 231 -5.48 -29.49 18.79
N GLY A 232 -6.40 -29.86 19.69
CA GLY A 232 -7.79 -30.20 19.37
C GLY A 232 -8.88 -29.18 19.76
N ALA A 233 -8.58 -28.13 20.52
CA ALA A 233 -9.61 -27.30 21.16
C ALA A 233 -10.05 -26.04 20.38
N LEU A 234 -9.37 -25.67 19.28
CA LEU A 234 -9.70 -24.44 18.52
C LEU A 234 -10.97 -24.54 17.65
N ALA A 235 -11.61 -25.70 17.57
CA ALA A 235 -12.80 -25.92 16.76
C ALA A 235 -14.14 -25.70 17.50
N GLN A 236 -14.15 -25.43 18.82
CA GLN A 236 -15.39 -25.46 19.62
C GLN A 236 -15.68 -24.23 20.49
N VAL A 237 -15.06 -23.05 20.28
CA VAL A 237 -15.40 -21.86 21.09
C VAL A 237 -16.50 -21.04 20.41
N PRO A 238 -17.78 -21.07 20.87
CA PRO A 238 -18.90 -20.48 20.14
C PRO A 238 -19.09 -18.97 20.39
N ASP A 239 -18.21 -18.30 21.14
CA ASP A 239 -18.55 -17.03 21.78
C ASP A 239 -17.52 -15.89 21.59
N VAL A 240 -16.58 -16.06 20.65
CA VAL A 240 -15.56 -15.04 20.34
C VAL A 240 -16.21 -13.74 19.83
N GLY A 241 -17.25 -13.85 19.00
CA GLY A 241 -17.95 -12.70 18.44
C GLY A 241 -18.70 -11.84 19.48
N LYS A 242 -19.21 -12.46 20.55
CA LYS A 242 -19.95 -11.75 21.60
C LYS A 242 -19.01 -10.94 22.51
N LYS A 243 -17.88 -11.53 22.91
CA LYS A 243 -16.86 -10.86 23.73
C LYS A 243 -16.17 -9.70 23.01
N ILE A 244 -16.02 -9.79 21.68
CA ILE A 244 -15.53 -8.68 20.85
C ILE A 244 -16.51 -7.50 20.87
N LYS A 245 -17.82 -7.77 20.82
CA LYS A 245 -18.89 -6.76 20.84
C LYS A 245 -18.95 -6.02 22.19
N GLU A 246 -18.84 -6.75 23.29
CA GLU A 246 -18.81 -6.16 24.65
C GLU A 246 -17.55 -5.28 24.88
N ALA A 247 -16.43 -5.57 24.20
CA ALA A 247 -15.23 -4.74 24.25
C ALA A 247 -15.30 -3.49 23.33
N THR A 248 -16.17 -3.47 22.32
CA THR A 248 -16.33 -2.34 21.39
C THR A 248 -17.35 -1.30 21.87
N ASP A 249 -18.32 -1.69 22.69
CA ASP A 249 -19.35 -0.76 23.20
C ASP A 249 -18.80 0.29 24.20
N GLY A 250 -17.62 0.04 24.79
CA GLY A 250 -16.94 0.94 25.74
C GLY A 250 -16.00 1.98 25.11
N SER A 251 -15.74 1.92 23.80
CA SER A 251 -14.73 2.71 23.09
C SER A 251 -15.32 3.72 22.08
N LYS A 252 -16.50 4.28 22.41
CA LYS A 252 -17.14 5.37 21.64
C LYS A 252 -16.22 6.58 21.53
N GLY A 253 -15.49 6.68 20.41
CA GLY A 253 -14.68 7.85 20.06
C GLY A 253 -13.45 7.61 19.20
N LEU A 254 -13.07 6.35 18.90
CA LEU A 254 -11.74 6.07 18.34
C LEU A 254 -11.70 5.11 17.14
N LEU A 255 -12.74 5.12 16.29
CA LEU A 255 -12.86 4.59 14.90
C LEU A 255 -14.18 3.81 14.72
N ASP A 256 -14.78 3.95 13.53
CA ASP A 256 -16.06 3.34 13.15
C ASP A 256 -15.93 1.82 12.85
N PHE A 257 -16.99 1.07 13.18
CA PHE A 257 -17.08 -0.40 13.21
C PHE A 257 -16.85 -1.06 11.84
N ASP A 258 -17.20 -0.37 10.76
CA ASP A 258 -17.04 -0.90 9.39
C ASP A 258 -15.60 -0.72 8.87
N THR A 259 -14.84 0.25 9.39
CA THR A 259 -13.39 0.38 9.10
C THR A 259 -12.58 -0.70 9.83
N TRP A 260 -13.09 -1.17 10.98
CA TRP A 260 -12.48 -2.18 11.85
C TRP A 260 -12.46 -3.60 11.27
N GLN A 261 -13.22 -3.88 10.20
CA GLN A 261 -13.19 -5.18 9.56
C GLN A 261 -11.96 -5.43 8.67
N GLN A 262 -11.31 -4.37 8.18
CA GLN A 262 -10.25 -4.45 7.17
C GLN A 262 -8.84 -4.65 7.76
N VAL A 263 -8.64 -4.37 9.05
CA VAL A 263 -7.39 -4.73 9.76
C VAL A 263 -7.36 -6.25 9.91
N GLY A 264 -6.33 -6.94 9.42
CA GLY A 264 -6.28 -8.42 9.40
C GLY A 264 -6.78 -9.07 10.70
N THR A 265 -7.58 -10.12 10.57
CA THR A 265 -8.31 -10.80 11.67
C THR A 265 -7.46 -11.25 12.85
N ALA A 266 -6.13 -11.39 12.67
CA ALA A 266 -5.18 -11.73 13.73
C ALA A 266 -4.76 -10.53 14.61
N LEU A 267 -4.77 -9.31 14.09
CA LEU A 267 -4.30 -8.11 14.80
C LEU A 267 -5.42 -7.40 15.59
N LYS A 268 -6.68 -7.64 15.22
CA LYS A 268 -7.87 -7.00 15.83
C LYS A 268 -7.95 -7.17 17.35
N PRO A 269 -7.76 -8.36 17.94
CA PRO A 269 -7.87 -8.54 19.39
C PRO A 269 -6.75 -7.82 20.17
N LEU A 270 -5.59 -7.62 19.51
CA LEU A 270 -4.38 -7.12 20.13
C LEU A 270 -4.35 -5.60 20.30
N VAL A 271 -4.78 -4.85 19.27
CA VAL A 271 -4.87 -3.39 19.35
C VAL A 271 -5.95 -2.96 20.36
N ILE A 272 -7.02 -3.75 20.48
CA ILE A 272 -8.07 -3.58 21.48
C ILE A 272 -7.52 -3.81 22.89
N SER A 273 -6.63 -4.79 23.10
CA SER A 273 -6.08 -5.06 24.44
C SER A 273 -5.16 -3.93 24.93
N PHE A 274 -4.28 -3.38 24.09
CA PHE A 274 -3.40 -2.26 24.49
C PHE A 274 -4.17 -0.97 24.80
N SER A 275 -5.14 -0.61 23.96
CA SER A 275 -5.96 0.60 24.18
C SER A 275 -6.81 0.48 25.44
N LYS A 276 -7.33 -0.71 25.74
CA LYS A 276 -8.01 -1.01 27.00
C LYS A 276 -7.08 -0.92 28.21
N ILE A 277 -5.87 -1.50 28.14
CA ILE A 277 -4.88 -1.45 29.24
C ILE A 277 -4.53 0.00 29.58
N ILE A 278 -4.28 0.85 28.57
CA ILE A 278 -4.02 2.28 28.79
C ILE A 278 -5.25 2.97 29.40
N GLY A 279 -6.45 2.65 28.90
CA GLY A 279 -7.71 3.18 29.43
C GLY A 279 -7.97 2.78 30.89
N ASP A 280 -7.59 1.56 31.29
CA ASP A 280 -7.74 1.04 32.65
C ASP A 280 -6.65 1.60 33.58
N LEU A 281 -5.40 1.75 33.11
CA LEU A 281 -4.32 2.42 33.85
C LEU A 281 -4.66 3.88 34.18
N ASN A 282 -5.25 4.61 33.23
CA ASN A 282 -5.68 5.99 33.44
C ASN A 282 -6.82 6.14 34.46
N LYS A 283 -7.55 5.05 34.75
CA LYS A 283 -8.66 5.02 35.72
C LYS A 283 -8.27 4.35 37.04
N ALA A 284 -7.06 3.80 37.14
CA ALA A 284 -6.61 3.08 38.32
C ALA A 284 -6.34 4.05 39.48
N ASN A 285 -6.77 3.66 40.69
CA ASN A 285 -6.40 4.35 41.92
C ASN A 285 -5.15 3.68 42.52
N GLY A 286 -4.01 4.37 42.54
CA GLY A 286 -2.73 3.84 43.00
C GLY A 286 -1.59 4.89 43.03
N ASP A 287 -0.35 4.45 43.29
CA ASP A 287 0.84 5.33 43.27
C ASP A 287 0.99 5.99 41.89
N PRO A 288 0.95 7.34 41.81
CA PRO A 288 0.98 8.06 40.52
C PRO A 288 2.24 7.78 39.70
N GLU A 289 3.39 7.60 40.36
CA GLU A 289 4.66 7.34 39.68
C GLU A 289 4.69 5.91 39.10
N LEU A 290 4.17 4.92 39.84
CA LEU A 290 4.01 3.55 39.34
C LEU A 290 3.02 3.47 38.16
N ILE A 291 1.88 4.18 38.23
CA ILE A 291 0.91 4.24 37.12
C ILE A 291 1.55 4.86 35.87
N LYS A 292 2.37 5.91 36.05
CA LYS A 292 3.13 6.54 34.96
C LYS A 292 4.16 5.57 34.35
N LEU A 293 4.95 4.87 35.16
CA LEU A 293 5.91 3.87 34.69
C LEU A 293 5.24 2.70 33.95
N LEU A 294 4.09 2.23 34.43
CA LEU A 294 3.30 1.18 33.77
C LEU A 294 2.70 1.64 32.43
N THR A 295 2.27 2.90 32.36
CA THR A 295 1.77 3.49 31.11
C THR A 295 2.89 3.61 30.08
N GLU A 296 4.07 4.05 30.50
CA GLU A 296 5.25 4.13 29.64
C GLU A 296 5.73 2.73 29.19
N LEU A 297 5.75 1.75 30.10
CA LEU A 297 6.03 0.36 29.78
C LEU A 297 5.03 -0.19 28.73
N THR A 298 3.74 0.06 28.90
CA THR A 298 2.69 -0.39 27.96
C THR A 298 2.91 0.18 26.55
N ASN A 299 3.28 1.46 26.45
CA ASN A 299 3.62 2.10 25.17
C ASN A 299 4.88 1.50 24.53
N LEU A 300 5.91 1.20 25.33
CA LEU A 300 7.15 0.58 24.85
C LEU A 300 6.92 -0.86 24.40
N VAL A 301 6.08 -1.64 25.09
CA VAL A 301 5.71 -3.00 24.70
C VAL A 301 4.92 -2.98 23.39
N HIS A 302 4.01 -2.03 23.20
CA HIS A 302 3.33 -1.84 21.92
C HIS A 302 4.32 -1.48 20.79
N ALA A 303 5.29 -0.60 21.06
CA ALA A 303 6.32 -0.27 20.08
C ALA A 303 7.22 -1.48 19.74
N GLN A 304 7.60 -2.29 20.73
CA GLN A 304 8.33 -3.55 20.52
C GLN A 304 7.52 -4.52 19.66
N PHE A 305 6.23 -4.67 19.93
CA PHE A 305 5.36 -5.53 19.14
C PHE A 305 5.31 -5.11 17.67
N MET A 306 5.16 -3.80 17.40
CA MET A 306 5.18 -3.29 16.03
C MET A 306 6.53 -3.54 15.34
N ALA A 307 7.64 -3.35 16.06
CA ALA A 307 8.98 -3.66 15.55
C ALA A 307 9.15 -5.16 15.27
N GLN A 308 8.56 -6.04 16.09
CA GLN A 308 8.58 -7.48 15.88
C GLN A 308 7.81 -7.89 14.62
N MET A 309 6.61 -7.34 14.44
CA MET A 309 5.82 -7.57 13.22
C MET A 309 6.58 -7.14 11.97
N GLN A 310 7.31 -6.03 12.04
CA GLN A 310 8.13 -5.56 10.93
C GLN A 310 9.32 -6.50 10.64
N ASP A 311 9.98 -7.02 11.68
CA ASP A 311 11.07 -8.00 11.55
C ASP A 311 10.59 -9.33 10.93
N GLU A 312 9.40 -9.79 11.34
CA GLU A 312 8.76 -10.97 10.77
C GLU A 312 8.39 -10.76 9.29
N GLN A 313 7.82 -9.60 8.95
CA GLN A 313 7.51 -9.24 7.57
C GLN A 313 8.75 -9.18 6.68
N THR A 314 9.83 -8.55 7.15
CA THR A 314 11.10 -8.48 6.39
C THR A 314 11.76 -9.85 6.26
N THR A 315 11.59 -10.74 7.24
CA THR A 315 12.00 -12.14 7.11
C THR A 315 11.27 -12.87 5.98
N LEU A 316 9.95 -12.70 5.87
CA LEU A 316 9.18 -13.28 4.76
C LEU A 316 9.60 -12.70 3.40
N LEU A 317 9.94 -11.41 3.35
CA LEU A 317 10.46 -10.77 2.13
C LEU A 317 11.82 -11.33 1.71
N VAL A 318 12.74 -11.60 2.65
CA VAL A 318 14.02 -12.26 2.36
C VAL A 318 13.77 -13.64 1.76
N GLN A 319 12.91 -14.45 2.39
CA GLN A 319 12.57 -15.78 1.88
C GLN A 319 11.95 -15.72 0.47
N ALA A 320 11.12 -14.70 0.19
CA ALA A 320 10.56 -14.50 -1.15
C ALA A 320 11.63 -14.13 -2.19
N ALA A 321 12.58 -13.28 -1.83
CA ALA A 321 13.70 -12.93 -2.72
C ALA A 321 14.61 -14.14 -3.00
N GLU A 322 14.96 -14.91 -1.96
CA GLU A 322 15.76 -16.13 -2.09
C GLU A 322 15.06 -17.17 -2.96
N GLN A 323 13.75 -17.38 -2.76
CA GLN A 323 12.96 -18.31 -3.57
C GLN A 323 12.95 -17.91 -5.05
N ARG A 324 12.75 -16.63 -5.37
CA ARG A 324 12.77 -16.14 -6.77
C ARG A 324 14.12 -16.37 -7.43
N LEU A 325 15.20 -16.09 -6.71
CA LEU A 325 16.54 -16.31 -7.21
C LEU A 325 16.82 -17.79 -7.47
N ALA A 326 16.48 -18.66 -6.51
CA ALA A 326 16.64 -20.10 -6.65
C ALA A 326 15.83 -20.65 -7.83
N GLN A 327 14.62 -20.14 -8.04
CA GLN A 327 13.78 -20.49 -9.19
C GLN A 327 14.43 -20.07 -10.51
N ALA A 328 14.92 -18.83 -10.62
CA ALA A 328 15.59 -18.35 -11.83
C ALA A 328 16.87 -19.15 -12.14
N GLN A 329 17.63 -19.55 -11.12
CA GLN A 329 18.81 -20.42 -11.28
C GLN A 329 18.43 -21.83 -11.76
N ALA A 330 17.36 -22.41 -11.21
CA ALA A 330 16.85 -23.70 -11.65
C ALA A 330 16.33 -23.64 -13.10
N ASP A 331 15.64 -22.57 -13.46
CA ASP A 331 15.16 -22.36 -14.83
C ASP A 331 16.31 -22.16 -15.82
N LEU A 332 17.40 -21.47 -15.42
CA LEU A 332 18.62 -21.37 -16.22
C LEU A 332 19.25 -22.74 -16.51
N VAL A 333 19.33 -23.61 -15.50
CA VAL A 333 19.83 -24.99 -15.68
C VAL A 333 18.92 -25.76 -16.64
N LEU A 334 17.60 -25.64 -16.48
CA LEU A 334 16.63 -26.34 -17.31
C LEU A 334 16.71 -25.87 -18.77
N VAL A 335 16.73 -24.56 -19.02
CA VAL A 335 16.78 -24.03 -20.40
C VAL A 335 18.11 -24.35 -21.10
N ASN A 336 19.24 -24.34 -20.38
CA ASN A 336 20.53 -24.80 -20.93
C ASN A 336 20.46 -26.27 -21.37
N LYS A 337 19.91 -27.14 -20.50
CA LYS A 337 19.71 -28.56 -20.84
C LYS A 337 18.82 -28.75 -22.06
N GLN A 338 17.73 -27.98 -22.17
CA GLN A 338 16.83 -28.05 -23.33
C GLN A 338 17.50 -27.52 -24.61
N ALA A 339 18.35 -26.49 -24.50
CA ALA A 339 19.11 -25.96 -25.64
C ALA A 339 20.15 -26.98 -26.15
N GLU A 340 20.82 -27.69 -25.25
CA GLU A 340 21.79 -28.75 -25.60
C GLU A 340 21.10 -29.98 -26.22
N ALA A 341 19.91 -30.34 -25.73
CA ALA A 341 19.14 -31.50 -26.20
C ALA A 341 18.23 -31.18 -27.41
N LEU A 342 18.32 -29.98 -27.98
CA LEU A 342 17.36 -29.50 -28.98
C LEU A 342 17.48 -30.28 -30.30
N THR A 343 16.37 -30.87 -30.75
CA THR A 343 16.23 -31.56 -32.04
C THR A 343 14.98 -31.07 -32.76
N ALA A 344 14.78 -31.50 -34.02
CA ALA A 344 13.57 -31.23 -34.79
C ALA A 344 12.36 -32.08 -34.35
N ASP A 345 12.51 -32.93 -33.34
CA ASP A 345 11.42 -33.74 -32.79
C ASP A 345 10.35 -32.83 -32.15
N GLN A 346 9.09 -33.01 -32.55
CA GLN A 346 7.99 -32.19 -32.09
C GLN A 346 7.78 -32.25 -30.57
N SER A 347 8.04 -33.39 -29.93
CA SER A 347 7.92 -33.56 -28.48
C SER A 347 9.03 -32.82 -27.71
N VAL A 348 10.22 -32.73 -28.32
CA VAL A 348 11.35 -31.96 -27.79
C VAL A 348 11.07 -30.46 -27.91
N LEU A 349 10.60 -30.01 -29.08
CA LEU A 349 10.19 -28.62 -29.29
C LEU A 349 9.04 -28.19 -28.36
N ASP A 350 8.06 -29.07 -28.15
CA ASP A 350 6.96 -28.83 -27.21
C ASP A 350 7.44 -28.71 -25.75
N THR A 351 8.40 -29.57 -25.34
CA THR A 351 9.01 -29.50 -24.00
C THR A 351 9.83 -28.23 -23.80
N ALA A 352 10.63 -27.85 -24.80
CA ALA A 352 11.41 -26.62 -24.77
C ALA A 352 10.49 -25.37 -24.78
N ALA A 353 9.41 -25.38 -25.54
CA ALA A 353 8.42 -24.29 -25.54
C ALA A 353 7.72 -24.12 -24.19
N ARG A 354 7.32 -25.22 -23.52
CA ARG A 354 6.78 -25.15 -22.15
C ARG A 354 7.79 -24.64 -21.14
N THR A 355 9.07 -24.98 -21.32
CA THR A 355 10.16 -24.44 -20.49
C THR A 355 10.28 -22.93 -20.65
N LEU A 356 10.20 -22.43 -21.89
CA LEU A 356 10.15 -20.99 -22.17
C LEU A 356 8.90 -20.31 -21.61
N ILE A 357 7.72 -20.93 -21.68
CA ILE A 357 6.50 -20.41 -21.05
C ILE A 357 6.70 -20.25 -19.53
N ARG A 358 7.30 -21.26 -18.88
CA ARG A 358 7.64 -21.18 -17.45
C ARG A 358 8.63 -20.06 -17.16
N LEU A 359 9.66 -19.91 -18.00
CA LEU A 359 10.61 -18.82 -17.90
C LEU A 359 9.91 -17.45 -17.98
N GLY A 360 9.07 -17.27 -18.99
CA GLY A 360 8.30 -16.05 -19.22
C GLY A 360 7.41 -15.68 -18.03
N ARG A 361 6.79 -16.68 -17.38
CA ARG A 361 6.00 -16.48 -16.14
C ARG A 361 6.83 -15.82 -15.02
N GLY A 362 8.13 -16.11 -14.90
CA GLY A 362 9.01 -15.45 -13.94
C GLY A 362 9.26 -13.97 -14.24
N PHE A 363 9.36 -13.59 -15.52
CA PHE A 363 9.42 -12.19 -15.92
C PHE A 363 8.08 -11.48 -15.68
N VAL A 364 6.97 -12.15 -15.98
CA VAL A 364 5.61 -11.64 -15.73
C VAL A 364 5.39 -11.39 -14.24
N ASP A 365 5.83 -12.28 -13.36
CA ASP A 365 5.74 -12.08 -11.90
C ASP A 365 6.52 -10.85 -11.44
N ASN A 366 7.71 -10.59 -12.02
CA ASN A 366 8.48 -9.40 -11.69
C ASN A 366 7.78 -8.12 -12.16
N LEU A 367 7.26 -8.11 -13.38
CA LEU A 367 6.49 -6.98 -13.88
C LEU A 367 5.19 -6.77 -13.07
N GLY A 368 4.52 -7.86 -12.68
CA GLY A 368 3.32 -7.86 -11.84
C GLY A 368 3.51 -7.19 -10.47
N ARG A 369 4.72 -7.23 -9.89
CA ARG A 369 5.05 -6.47 -8.68
C ARG A 369 4.94 -4.97 -8.89
N TYR A 370 5.47 -4.47 -10.00
CA TYR A 370 5.39 -3.05 -10.34
C TYR A 370 3.96 -2.63 -10.73
N MET A 371 3.16 -3.55 -11.30
CA MET A 371 1.71 -3.35 -11.46
C MET A 371 1.02 -3.14 -10.12
N PHE A 372 1.31 -4.03 -9.16
CA PHE A 372 0.79 -3.94 -7.81
C PHE A 372 1.20 -2.62 -7.14
N PHE A 373 2.46 -2.20 -7.28
CA PHE A 373 2.94 -0.93 -6.76
C PHE A 373 2.21 0.27 -7.38
N ALA A 374 2.01 0.28 -8.69
CA ALA A 374 1.29 1.33 -9.39
C ALA A 374 -0.18 1.41 -8.95
N ALA A 375 -0.88 0.27 -8.90
CA ALA A 375 -2.26 0.19 -8.44
C ALA A 375 -2.37 0.63 -6.97
N ARG A 376 -1.53 0.08 -6.08
CA ARG A 376 -1.57 0.40 -4.65
C ARG A 376 -1.28 1.88 -4.38
N SER A 377 -0.36 2.47 -5.13
CA SER A 377 -0.09 3.91 -5.06
C SER A 377 -1.32 4.74 -5.46
N LEU A 378 -2.03 4.31 -6.50
CA LEU A 378 -3.26 4.97 -6.96
C LEU A 378 -4.40 4.84 -5.93
N GLU A 379 -4.58 3.68 -5.31
CA GLU A 379 -5.56 3.49 -4.22
C GLU A 379 -5.32 4.44 -3.04
N ILE A 380 -4.07 4.56 -2.61
CA ILE A 380 -3.69 5.42 -1.48
C ILE A 380 -3.99 6.90 -1.79
N TYR A 381 -3.85 7.30 -3.06
CA TYR A 381 -3.88 8.70 -3.48
C TYR A 381 -5.22 9.20 -3.96
N THR A 382 -5.99 8.34 -4.59
CA THR A 382 -7.29 8.69 -5.18
C THR A 382 -8.44 8.15 -4.35
N LEU A 383 -8.14 7.41 -3.29
CA LEU A 383 -9.11 6.68 -2.46
C LEU A 383 -10.00 5.73 -3.28
N ALA A 384 -9.58 5.41 -4.50
CA ALA A 384 -10.24 4.45 -5.36
C ALA A 384 -10.01 3.04 -4.82
N ASP A 385 -11.04 2.21 -4.91
CA ASP A 385 -10.91 0.78 -4.66
C ASP A 385 -10.46 0.10 -5.95
N LEU A 386 -9.23 -0.40 -5.99
CA LEU A 386 -8.67 -1.15 -7.12
C LEU A 386 -8.47 -2.62 -6.76
N SER A 387 -8.98 -3.07 -5.61
CA SER A 387 -8.77 -4.44 -5.11
C SER A 387 -9.28 -5.50 -6.10
N GLY A 388 -10.34 -5.20 -6.84
CA GLY A 388 -10.89 -6.06 -7.90
C GLY A 388 -10.15 -5.98 -9.25
N GLU A 389 -9.29 -4.98 -9.46
CA GLU A 389 -8.51 -4.81 -10.69
C GLU A 389 -7.11 -5.45 -10.59
N ILE A 390 -6.59 -5.62 -9.37
CA ILE A 390 -5.26 -6.20 -9.16
C ILE A 390 -5.31 -7.71 -9.39
N ARG A 391 -4.83 -8.13 -10.56
CA ARG A 391 -4.66 -9.53 -10.92
C ARG A 391 -3.23 -10.01 -10.68
N TYR A 392 -3.10 -11.30 -10.35
CA TYR A 392 -1.81 -11.96 -10.11
C TYR A 392 -1.57 -13.16 -11.04
N ASP A 393 -2.51 -13.45 -11.95
CA ASP A 393 -2.56 -14.65 -12.78
C ASP A 393 -2.04 -14.45 -14.21
N TYR A 394 -1.44 -13.30 -14.52
CA TYR A 394 -0.89 -12.99 -15.83
C TYR A 394 0.15 -14.03 -16.30
N GLY A 395 -0.01 -14.57 -17.51
CA GLY A 395 0.84 -15.64 -18.04
C GLY A 395 0.59 -17.03 -17.43
N PHE A 396 -0.35 -17.14 -16.48
CA PHE A 396 -0.77 -18.41 -15.88
C PHE A 396 -2.14 -18.83 -16.41
N ILE A 397 -2.32 -20.14 -16.49
CA ILE A 397 -3.62 -20.80 -16.69
C ILE A 397 -3.78 -21.84 -15.58
N GLN A 398 -5.01 -22.29 -15.36
CA GLN A 398 -5.28 -23.34 -14.38
C GLN A 398 -4.46 -24.61 -14.71
N PRO A 399 -3.72 -25.19 -13.75
CA PRO A 399 -2.85 -26.35 -14.02
C PRO A 399 -3.57 -27.58 -14.57
N ASP A 400 -4.86 -27.76 -14.24
CA ASP A 400 -5.69 -28.82 -14.84
C ASP A 400 -5.79 -28.67 -16.36
N LEU A 401 -5.86 -27.43 -16.88
CA LEU A 401 -5.92 -27.18 -18.32
C LEU A 401 -4.58 -27.45 -19.01
N GLU A 402 -3.47 -27.19 -18.32
CA GLU A 402 -2.13 -27.54 -18.80
C GLU A 402 -1.95 -29.08 -18.79
N GLN A 403 -2.50 -29.76 -17.79
CA GLN A 403 -2.51 -31.22 -17.71
C GLN A 403 -3.41 -31.87 -18.77
N ASP A 404 -4.60 -31.33 -19.03
CA ASP A 404 -5.48 -31.77 -20.12
C ASP A 404 -4.77 -31.69 -21.48
N TYR A 405 -3.93 -30.67 -21.69
CA TYR A 405 -3.13 -30.55 -22.92
C TYR A 405 -2.05 -31.64 -22.98
N LEU A 406 -1.35 -31.89 -21.87
CA LEU A 406 -0.33 -32.93 -21.77
C LEU A 406 -0.90 -34.33 -22.03
N ASP A 407 -2.11 -34.58 -21.54
CA ASP A 407 -2.79 -35.87 -21.66
C ASP A 407 -3.55 -36.02 -22.98
N GLY A 408 -3.54 -34.98 -23.84
CA GLY A 408 -4.17 -35.00 -25.16
C GLY A 408 -5.68 -34.75 -25.15
N PHE A 409 -6.28 -34.41 -24.00
CA PHE A 409 -7.68 -34.03 -23.87
C PHE A 409 -7.98 -32.63 -24.42
N ARG A 410 -6.95 -31.80 -24.60
CA ARG A 410 -7.06 -30.43 -25.11
C ARG A 410 -6.15 -30.18 -26.30
N SER A 411 -6.66 -29.44 -27.29
CA SER A 411 -5.87 -29.10 -28.48
C SER A 411 -4.78 -28.07 -28.17
N ARG A 412 -3.68 -28.12 -28.94
CA ARG A 412 -2.60 -27.12 -28.88
C ARG A 412 -3.10 -25.70 -29.12
N ALA A 413 -4.04 -25.52 -30.05
CA ALA A 413 -4.59 -24.21 -30.37
C ALA A 413 -5.36 -23.59 -29.19
N ASP A 414 -6.14 -24.39 -28.46
CA ASP A 414 -6.86 -23.91 -27.26
C ASP A 414 -5.88 -23.61 -26.10
N TYR A 415 -4.85 -24.44 -25.89
CA TYR A 415 -3.80 -24.16 -24.91
C TYR A 415 -3.09 -22.82 -25.17
N LEU A 416 -2.66 -22.59 -26.41
CA LEU A 416 -2.02 -21.34 -26.83
C LEU A 416 -2.95 -20.13 -26.71
N SER A 417 -4.21 -20.26 -27.10
CA SER A 417 -5.20 -19.19 -26.99
C SER A 417 -5.37 -18.72 -25.54
N ARG A 418 -5.44 -19.67 -24.58
CA ARG A 418 -5.59 -19.35 -23.16
C ARG A 418 -4.36 -18.66 -22.56
N ILE A 419 -3.16 -19.11 -22.93
CA ILE A 419 -1.91 -18.44 -22.50
C ILE A 419 -1.85 -17.01 -23.05
N ASN A 420 -2.11 -16.84 -24.35
CA ASN A 420 -2.06 -15.53 -24.98
C ASN A 420 -3.11 -14.56 -24.41
N ALA A 421 -4.30 -15.06 -24.09
CA ALA A 421 -5.35 -14.28 -23.41
C ALA A 421 -4.92 -13.82 -22.01
N SER A 422 -4.23 -14.68 -21.26
CA SER A 422 -3.71 -14.35 -19.92
C SER A 422 -2.65 -13.24 -19.95
N ILE A 423 -1.78 -13.22 -20.96
CA ILE A 423 -0.72 -12.20 -21.11
C ILE A 423 -1.29 -10.88 -21.62
N SER A 424 -2.19 -10.92 -22.60
CA SER A 424 -2.76 -9.72 -23.23
C SER A 424 -3.60 -8.87 -22.26
N ALA A 425 -3.97 -9.43 -21.11
CA ALA A 425 -4.69 -8.73 -20.06
C ALA A 425 -3.80 -7.78 -19.22
N MET A 426 -2.47 -7.76 -19.40
CA MET A 426 -1.58 -6.87 -18.64
C MET A 426 -1.70 -5.42 -19.11
N ILE A 427 -2.15 -4.51 -18.23
CA ILE A 427 -2.38 -3.09 -18.57
C ILE A 427 -1.69 -2.13 -17.58
N ILE A 428 -0.36 -1.98 -17.65
CA ILE A 428 0.36 -1.03 -16.76
C ILE A 428 0.08 0.44 -17.08
N LEU A 429 0.11 0.81 -18.38
CA LEU A 429 0.07 2.21 -18.81
C LEU A 429 -1.22 2.93 -18.37
N ASN A 430 -2.29 2.17 -18.09
CA ASN A 430 -3.56 2.72 -17.61
C ASN A 430 -3.43 3.34 -16.21
N TYR A 431 -2.64 2.76 -15.30
CA TYR A 431 -2.48 3.32 -13.95
C TYR A 431 -1.82 4.70 -13.95
N ARG A 432 -0.83 4.92 -14.82
CA ARG A 432 -0.19 6.24 -14.99
C ARG A 432 -1.18 7.27 -15.53
N LEU A 433 -1.89 6.93 -16.60
CA LEU A 433 -2.88 7.83 -17.20
C LEU A 433 -3.98 8.19 -16.22
N ARG A 434 -4.46 7.22 -15.42
CA ARG A 434 -5.43 7.47 -14.35
C ARG A 434 -4.89 8.37 -13.26
N TYR A 435 -3.64 8.15 -12.82
CA TYR A 435 -2.97 9.03 -11.87
C TYR A 435 -2.92 10.46 -12.44
N ASP A 436 -2.31 10.65 -13.61
CA ASP A 436 -2.17 11.98 -14.20
C ASP A 436 -3.54 12.65 -14.45
N SER A 437 -4.53 11.91 -14.94
CA SER A 437 -5.88 12.45 -15.21
C SER A 437 -6.62 12.83 -13.92
N TYR A 438 -6.47 12.05 -12.86
CA TYR A 438 -7.09 12.35 -11.57
C TYR A 438 -6.56 13.67 -10.99
N PHE A 439 -5.26 13.84 -11.11
CA PHE A 439 -4.52 14.99 -10.63
C PHE A 439 -4.83 16.21 -11.54
N LEU A 440 -4.54 16.15 -12.84
CA LEU A 440 -4.77 17.25 -13.79
C LEU A 440 -6.24 17.68 -13.96
N GLY A 441 -7.20 16.77 -13.71
CA GLY A 441 -8.62 17.00 -13.94
C GLY A 441 -9.33 17.83 -12.86
N HIS A 442 -8.67 18.15 -11.75
CA HIS A 442 -9.31 18.79 -10.59
C HIS A 442 -8.56 20.04 -10.13
N SER A 443 -9.28 20.88 -9.39
CA SER A 443 -8.70 22.08 -8.79
C SER A 443 -8.16 21.78 -7.40
N TRP A 444 -7.00 22.34 -7.10
CA TRP A 444 -6.23 22.13 -5.88
C TRP A 444 -5.97 23.45 -5.18
N THR A 445 -5.69 23.34 -3.90
CA THR A 445 -5.19 24.43 -3.10
C THR A 445 -4.15 23.89 -2.13
N HIS A 446 -3.12 24.69 -1.92
CA HIS A 446 -2.24 24.54 -0.77
C HIS A 446 -2.89 25.27 0.40
N ASP A 447 -2.84 24.68 1.58
CA ASP A 447 -3.42 25.24 2.80
C ASP A 447 -2.60 24.81 4.02
N THR A 448 -2.85 25.45 5.15
CA THR A 448 -2.08 25.26 6.38
C THR A 448 -3.02 25.17 7.57
N LEU A 449 -2.77 24.20 8.43
CA LEU A 449 -3.47 24.05 9.71
C LEU A 449 -2.51 24.36 10.85
N PHE A 450 -2.84 25.38 11.63
CA PHE A 450 -2.05 25.81 12.79
C PHE A 450 -2.69 25.35 14.11
N ARG A 451 -1.86 24.86 15.03
CA ARG A 451 -2.23 24.53 16.41
C ARG A 451 -1.23 25.15 17.37
N SER A 452 -1.76 25.79 18.42
CA SER A 452 -0.95 26.37 19.50
C SER A 452 -1.40 25.78 20.83
N PHE A 453 -0.46 25.23 21.58
CA PHE A 453 -0.66 24.64 22.89
C PHE A 453 0.01 25.51 23.94
N SER A 454 -0.80 26.15 24.78
CA SER A 454 -0.36 27.08 25.83
C SER A 454 -0.86 26.71 27.23
N SER A 455 -1.56 25.58 27.37
CA SER A 455 -2.10 25.12 28.65
C SER A 455 -0.96 24.82 29.63
N PRO A 456 -0.94 25.43 30.84
CA PRO A 456 0.14 25.21 31.81
C PRO A 456 0.33 23.74 32.18
N ALA A 457 -0.75 22.98 32.33
CA ALA A 457 -0.70 21.56 32.67
C ALA A 457 -0.05 20.71 31.55
N LEU A 458 -0.39 21.01 30.29
CA LEU A 458 0.17 20.33 29.12
C LEU A 458 1.66 20.67 28.95
N LEU A 459 2.02 21.94 29.14
CA LEU A 459 3.42 22.37 29.07
C LEU A 459 4.27 21.72 30.16
N GLU A 460 3.75 21.63 31.38
CA GLU A 460 4.43 20.94 32.47
C GLU A 460 4.60 19.44 32.19
N GLN A 461 3.55 18.79 31.67
CA GLN A 461 3.66 17.40 31.20
C GLN A 461 4.72 17.25 30.10
N PHE A 462 4.77 18.18 29.15
CA PHE A 462 5.78 18.16 28.08
C PHE A 462 7.19 18.36 28.62
N ARG A 463 7.42 19.24 29.61
CA ARG A 463 8.74 19.39 30.25
C ARG A 463 9.21 18.07 30.89
N GLN A 464 8.30 17.33 31.50
CA GLN A 464 8.61 16.08 32.19
C GLN A 464 8.78 14.90 31.23
N THR A 465 7.89 14.77 30.25
CA THR A 465 7.79 13.58 29.37
C THR A 465 8.43 13.80 27.99
N ARG A 466 8.70 15.06 27.63
CA ARG A 466 9.22 15.51 26.32
C ARG A 466 8.34 15.11 25.15
N THR A 467 7.10 14.73 25.44
CA THR A 467 6.17 14.14 24.48
C THR A 467 4.87 14.93 24.50
N LEU A 468 4.38 15.29 23.31
CA LEU A 468 3.06 15.89 23.12
C LEU A 468 2.29 15.03 22.14
N SER A 469 1.12 14.54 22.54
CA SER A 469 0.18 13.85 21.64
C SER A 469 -1.05 14.72 21.43
N PHE A 470 -1.51 14.83 20.18
CA PHE A 470 -2.73 15.54 19.83
C PHE A 470 -3.41 14.86 18.64
N ALA A 471 -4.70 15.12 18.47
CA ALA A 471 -5.49 14.58 17.36
C ALA A 471 -6.14 15.71 16.57
N LEU A 472 -6.28 15.49 15.27
CA LEU A 472 -7.02 16.34 14.35
C LEU A 472 -8.13 15.53 13.70
N GLY A 473 -9.32 16.10 13.61
CA GLY A 473 -10.48 15.51 12.95
C GLY A 473 -10.83 16.23 11.65
N LEU A 474 -11.77 15.67 10.88
CA LEU A 474 -12.26 16.29 9.64
C LEU A 474 -12.90 17.66 9.87
N ALA A 475 -13.45 17.90 11.06
CA ALA A 475 -14.05 19.19 11.45
C ALA A 475 -13.00 20.31 11.62
N ASP A 476 -11.72 19.95 11.77
CA ASP A 476 -10.62 20.91 11.86
C ASP A 476 -10.18 21.44 10.48
N LEU A 477 -10.67 20.83 9.39
CA LEU A 477 -10.40 21.21 8.02
C LEU A 477 -11.60 21.97 7.42
N PRO A 478 -11.38 22.91 6.49
CA PRO A 478 -12.49 23.55 5.79
C PRO A 478 -13.40 22.54 5.08
N SER A 479 -14.71 22.77 5.10
CA SER A 479 -15.70 21.87 4.51
C SER A 479 -15.51 21.64 3.01
N SER A 480 -14.89 22.59 2.31
CA SER A 480 -14.58 22.54 0.88
C SER A 480 -13.30 21.78 0.51
N ARG A 481 -12.49 21.33 1.48
CA ARG A 481 -11.27 20.55 1.25
C ARG A 481 -11.57 19.06 1.18
N TYR A 482 -11.04 18.39 0.16
CA TYR A 482 -11.17 16.95 -0.06
C TYR A 482 -9.78 16.35 -0.20
N GLU A 483 -9.61 15.13 0.33
CA GLU A 483 -8.37 14.34 0.24
C GLU A 483 -7.13 15.16 0.64
N ALA A 484 -7.20 15.79 1.82
CA ALA A 484 -6.16 16.69 2.32
C ALA A 484 -4.90 15.92 2.73
N LYS A 485 -3.85 15.97 1.90
CA LYS A 485 -2.58 15.26 2.09
C LYS A 485 -1.51 16.19 2.64
N VAL A 486 -0.83 15.74 3.71
CA VAL A 486 0.24 16.49 4.37
C VAL A 486 1.44 16.63 3.42
N THR A 487 1.93 17.86 3.29
CA THR A 487 3.13 18.23 2.53
C THR A 487 4.23 18.79 3.41
N GLY A 488 3.95 19.18 4.66
CA GLY A 488 4.98 19.65 5.56
C GLY A 488 4.52 19.74 7.01
N VAL A 489 5.49 19.68 7.92
CA VAL A 489 5.29 19.94 9.34
C VAL A 489 6.34 20.94 9.78
N ARG A 490 5.91 21.99 10.50
CA ARG A 490 6.80 22.92 11.19
C ARG A 490 6.44 23.02 12.64
N LEU A 491 7.45 23.27 13.45
CA LEU A 491 7.34 23.25 14.89
C LEU A 491 8.03 24.47 15.51
N SER A 492 7.46 24.95 16.61
CA SER A 492 8.13 25.87 17.50
C SER A 492 7.93 25.47 18.95
N LEU A 493 9.01 25.54 19.72
CA LEU A 493 9.04 25.42 21.17
C LEU A 493 9.33 26.81 21.75
N VAL A 494 8.30 27.65 21.83
CA VAL A 494 8.44 29.07 22.16
C VAL A 494 8.95 29.26 23.58
N GLY A 495 10.13 29.85 23.71
CA GLY A 495 10.79 30.08 24.99
C GLY A 495 11.69 28.95 25.46
N ALA A 496 11.78 27.84 24.71
CA ALA A 496 12.86 26.89 24.89
C ALA A 496 14.19 27.49 24.42
N THR A 497 15.29 27.12 25.07
CA THR A 497 16.65 27.53 24.65
C THR A 497 17.51 26.32 24.35
N ALA A 498 18.38 26.41 23.36
CA ALA A 498 19.34 25.35 23.03
C ALA A 498 20.65 25.93 22.50
N ASN A 499 21.75 25.19 22.63
CA ASN A 499 23.03 25.51 21.99
C ASN A 499 23.05 25.06 20.51
N ALA A 500 21.99 25.40 19.78
CA ALA A 500 21.79 25.13 18.37
C ALA A 500 20.73 26.09 17.81
N PRO A 501 20.72 26.41 16.51
CA PRO A 501 19.71 27.31 15.92
C PRO A 501 18.30 26.72 15.92
N SER A 502 18.15 25.40 16.05
CA SER A 502 16.88 24.68 16.11
C SER A 502 17.00 23.46 17.01
N ILE A 503 15.88 23.00 17.54
CA ILE A 503 15.77 21.77 18.34
C ILE A 503 15.25 20.64 17.45
N SER A 504 15.97 19.53 17.34
CA SER A 504 15.50 18.40 16.53
C SER A 504 14.36 17.68 17.25
N CYS A 505 13.21 17.59 16.61
CA CYS A 505 12.04 16.94 17.16
C CYS A 505 11.62 15.75 16.31
N VAL A 506 11.34 14.63 16.92
CA VAL A 506 10.72 13.48 16.26
C VAL A 506 9.22 13.71 16.19
N VAL A 507 8.68 13.77 14.98
CA VAL A 507 7.24 13.85 14.72
C VAL A 507 6.76 12.51 14.19
N ARG A 508 5.66 12.02 14.74
CA ARG A 508 5.02 10.78 14.32
C ARG A 508 3.57 11.03 13.93
N HIS A 509 3.23 10.62 12.72
CA HIS A 509 1.86 10.43 12.25
C HIS A 509 1.41 9.02 12.62
N SER A 510 0.21 8.88 13.19
CA SER A 510 -0.31 7.61 13.71
C SER A 510 -0.55 6.53 12.66
N GLY A 511 -0.72 6.91 11.39
CA GLY A 511 -0.99 5.99 10.27
C GLY A 511 -2.48 5.76 10.03
N SER A 512 -3.32 6.02 11.03
CA SER A 512 -4.78 6.05 10.89
C SER A 512 -5.24 7.48 10.70
N PHE A 513 -5.99 7.75 9.63
CA PHE A 513 -6.47 9.09 9.29
C PHE A 513 -7.78 9.05 8.52
N ALA A 514 -8.52 10.15 8.59
CA ALA A 514 -9.77 10.34 7.88
C ALA A 514 -9.64 11.41 6.79
N GLU A 515 -10.31 11.21 5.66
CA GLU A 515 -10.38 12.17 4.55
C GLU A 515 -11.79 12.23 3.98
N LYS A 516 -12.14 13.34 3.32
CA LYS A 516 -13.35 13.40 2.48
C LYS A 516 -12.97 13.04 1.05
N ARG A 517 -13.57 11.98 0.52
CA ARG A 517 -13.35 11.56 -0.87
C ARG A 517 -13.90 12.59 -1.84
N LEU A 518 -13.15 12.88 -2.89
CA LEU A 518 -13.51 13.92 -3.84
C LEU A 518 -14.79 13.59 -4.62
N SER A 519 -14.99 12.33 -5.01
CA SER A 519 -16.09 11.92 -5.90
C SER A 519 -17.48 12.12 -5.28
N ASP A 520 -17.67 11.66 -4.04
CA ASP A 520 -18.96 11.58 -3.33
C ASP A 520 -19.01 12.44 -2.04
N GLY A 521 -17.86 12.91 -1.56
CA GLY A 521 -17.74 13.62 -0.28
C GLY A 521 -17.84 12.75 0.96
N ALA A 522 -17.87 11.42 0.79
CA ALA A 522 -17.91 10.48 1.91
C ALA A 522 -16.63 10.59 2.76
N ALA A 523 -16.79 10.47 4.07
CA ALA A 523 -15.65 10.29 4.96
C ALA A 523 -15.07 8.89 4.77
N VAL A 524 -13.80 8.82 4.44
CA VAL A 524 -13.05 7.58 4.25
C VAL A 524 -11.97 7.53 5.32
N ASN A 525 -11.93 6.42 6.04
CA ASN A 525 -10.84 6.15 6.97
C ASN A 525 -9.80 5.28 6.27
N MET A 526 -8.55 5.69 6.35
CA MET A 526 -7.41 4.94 5.86
C MET A 526 -6.53 4.50 7.01
N LEU A 527 -5.99 3.28 6.87
CA LEU A 527 -4.96 2.76 7.75
C LEU A 527 -3.72 2.44 6.92
N LEU A 528 -2.65 3.19 7.19
CA LEU A 528 -1.31 2.98 6.64
C LEU A 528 -0.32 2.82 7.80
N ARG A 529 0.95 2.54 7.49
CA ARG A 529 1.95 2.43 8.55
C ARG A 529 2.14 3.79 9.23
N PRO A 530 2.36 3.82 10.55
CA PRO A 530 2.79 5.05 11.21
C PRO A 530 4.04 5.59 10.52
N ARG A 531 4.12 6.91 10.36
CA ARG A 531 5.24 7.57 9.69
C ARG A 531 5.94 8.48 10.67
N VAL A 532 7.27 8.48 10.65
CA VAL A 532 8.10 9.24 11.58
C VAL A 532 9.09 10.06 10.78
N ALA A 533 9.29 11.31 11.18
CA ALA A 533 10.28 12.20 10.61
C ALA A 533 10.91 13.08 11.68
N VAL A 534 12.12 13.56 11.41
CA VAL A 534 12.82 14.52 12.27
C VAL A 534 12.57 15.92 11.73
N VAL A 535 11.85 16.74 12.49
CA VAL A 535 11.45 18.09 12.14
C VAL A 535 12.21 19.08 13.03
N PRO A 536 12.91 20.07 12.46
CA PRO A 536 13.55 21.12 13.25
C PRO A 536 12.50 22.05 13.85
N ALA A 537 12.56 22.26 15.15
CA ALA A 537 11.72 23.22 15.87
C ALA A 537 12.45 24.53 16.12
N SER A 538 11.79 25.65 15.86
CA SER A 538 12.30 26.98 16.21
C SER A 538 12.13 27.27 17.71
N GLN A 539 12.99 28.14 18.25
CA GLN A 539 12.92 28.59 19.65
C GLN A 539 12.00 29.82 19.82
N GLY A 540 11.73 30.54 18.73
CA GLY A 540 10.76 31.64 18.65
C GLY A 540 9.49 31.23 17.92
N ALA A 541 8.43 32.05 18.02
CA ALA A 541 7.14 31.80 17.37
C ALA A 541 7.28 31.53 15.86
N LEU A 542 6.42 30.66 15.33
CA LEU A 542 6.44 30.35 13.90
C LEU A 542 6.09 31.60 13.08
N ALA A 543 6.96 31.94 12.12
CA ALA A 543 6.65 32.93 11.10
C ALA A 543 5.94 32.23 9.94
N TYR A 544 4.70 32.64 9.67
CA TYR A 544 3.89 32.10 8.57
C TYR A 544 4.52 32.44 7.22
N THR A 545 4.96 31.45 6.45
CA THR A 545 5.53 31.68 5.11
C THR A 545 4.73 31.05 3.97
N GLY A 546 3.71 30.24 4.27
CA GLY A 546 2.85 29.61 3.25
C GLY A 546 3.59 28.78 2.19
N SER A 547 4.83 28.37 2.44
CA SER A 547 5.68 27.70 1.45
C SER A 547 5.65 26.19 1.58
N VAL A 548 5.56 25.52 0.44
CA VAL A 548 5.73 24.07 0.30
C VAL A 548 7.20 23.72 0.52
N THR A 549 7.49 22.80 1.43
CA THR A 549 8.81 22.17 1.54
C THR A 549 8.85 20.91 0.70
N GLY A 550 9.58 20.90 -0.42
CA GLY A 550 9.79 19.74 -1.30
C GLY A 550 9.15 19.87 -2.68
N LEU A 551 9.81 19.32 -3.71
CA LEU A 551 9.36 19.36 -5.11
C LEU A 551 8.81 18.02 -5.60
N SER A 552 9.01 16.94 -4.83
CA SER A 552 8.57 15.59 -5.21
C SER A 552 8.03 14.79 -4.03
N PRO A 553 7.11 13.82 -4.28
CA PRO A 553 6.62 12.87 -3.28
C PRO A 553 7.67 12.21 -2.39
N LYS A 554 8.86 11.95 -2.94
CA LYS A 554 9.97 11.28 -2.25
C LYS A 554 10.69 12.19 -1.26
N GLU A 555 10.57 13.51 -1.42
CA GLU A 555 11.17 14.53 -0.55
C GLU A 555 10.26 14.93 0.62
N LEU A 556 9.03 14.41 0.64
CA LEU A 556 8.00 14.78 1.61
C LEU A 556 7.89 13.72 2.73
N ASP A 557 8.24 14.13 3.95
CA ASP A 557 8.34 13.26 5.12
C ASP A 557 7.03 12.56 5.51
N PHE A 558 5.90 13.24 5.32
CA PHE A 558 4.56 12.73 5.65
C PHE A 558 3.68 12.54 4.42
N TRP A 559 4.30 12.34 3.26
CA TRP A 559 3.59 12.15 2.02
C TRP A 559 2.58 10.99 2.10
N GLY A 560 1.37 11.21 1.58
CA GLY A 560 0.29 10.21 1.51
C GLY A 560 -0.50 10.07 2.79
N ARG A 561 -0.18 10.89 3.80
CA ARG A 561 -0.90 10.94 5.06
C ARG A 561 -1.94 12.04 5.03
N GLY A 562 -3.12 11.73 5.56
CA GLY A 562 -4.16 12.73 5.78
C GLY A 562 -3.82 13.63 6.96
N VAL A 563 -4.32 14.86 6.93
CA VAL A 563 -4.13 15.82 8.05
C VAL A 563 -4.91 15.38 9.30
N ALA A 564 -6.13 14.90 9.12
CA ALA A 564 -7.03 14.49 10.20
C ALA A 564 -6.62 13.11 10.74
N ALA A 565 -5.67 13.13 11.67
CA ALA A 565 -5.04 11.97 12.25
C ALA A 565 -4.61 12.21 13.70
N GLY A 566 -4.15 11.14 14.36
CA GLY A 566 -3.34 11.25 15.57
C GLY A 566 -1.89 11.64 15.25
N TRP A 567 -1.35 12.57 16.02
CA TRP A 567 0.01 13.09 15.92
C TRP A 567 0.73 13.03 17.26
N MET A 568 2.04 12.80 17.19
CA MET A 568 2.92 12.81 18.36
C MET A 568 4.20 13.58 18.03
N LEU A 569 4.62 14.40 18.99
CA LEU A 569 5.87 15.13 19.01
C LEU A 569 6.72 14.59 20.16
N LEU A 570 8.01 14.37 19.92
CA LEU A 570 8.99 13.92 20.92
C LEU A 570 10.31 14.68 20.75
N VAL A 571 10.90 15.13 21.86
CA VAL A 571 12.32 15.54 21.90
C VAL A 571 13.13 14.42 22.56
N GLU A 572 14.06 13.84 21.82
CA GLU A 572 14.84 12.70 22.32
C GLU A 572 15.80 13.12 23.45
N ALA A 573 16.03 12.21 24.40
CA ALA A 573 16.88 12.48 25.56
C ALA A 573 18.32 12.82 25.17
N GLU A 574 18.83 12.21 24.10
CA GLU A 574 20.17 12.48 23.56
C GLU A 574 20.27 13.87 22.95
N GLU A 575 19.22 14.36 22.27
CA GLU A 575 19.17 15.72 21.74
C GLU A 575 19.16 16.74 22.89
N ILE A 576 18.38 16.51 23.96
CA ILE A 576 18.39 17.35 25.17
C ILE A 576 19.80 17.47 25.75
N ALA A 577 20.49 16.33 25.93
CA ALA A 577 21.81 16.28 26.53
C ALA A 577 22.89 16.92 25.64
N SER A 578 22.88 16.59 24.34
CA SER A 578 23.92 17.03 23.40
C SER A 578 23.80 18.51 23.02
N LYS A 579 22.58 19.04 22.94
CA LYS A 579 22.30 20.44 22.58
C LYS A 579 22.01 21.33 23.79
N GLN A 580 22.12 20.80 25.01
CA GLN A 580 21.84 21.53 26.26
C GLN A 580 20.49 22.25 26.21
N ILE A 581 19.45 21.52 25.82
CA ILE A 581 18.11 22.09 25.66
C ILE A 581 17.50 22.35 27.04
N ASP A 582 17.07 23.59 27.27
CA ASP A 582 16.28 23.97 28.43
C ASP A 582 14.84 24.29 28.01
N LEU A 583 13.89 23.59 28.65
CA LEU A 583 12.44 23.74 28.45
C LEU A 583 11.77 24.50 29.61
N SER A 584 12.52 24.97 30.61
CA SER A 584 12.00 25.62 31.81
C SER A 584 11.16 26.87 31.47
N ALA A 585 11.63 27.67 30.51
CA ALA A 585 10.97 28.87 30.02
C ALA A 585 9.97 28.62 28.86
N LEU A 586 9.64 27.36 28.56
CA LEU A 586 8.67 27.02 27.51
C LEU A 586 7.30 27.62 27.83
N THR A 587 6.79 28.47 26.93
CA THR A 587 5.51 29.17 27.10
C THR A 587 4.43 28.68 26.14
N LYS A 588 4.82 28.15 24.97
CA LYS A 588 3.91 27.58 23.97
C LYS A 588 4.62 26.53 23.13
N ILE A 589 3.84 25.57 22.64
CA ILE A 589 4.24 24.67 21.54
C ILE A 589 3.35 24.98 20.35
N GLU A 590 3.94 25.28 19.20
CA GLU A 590 3.21 25.59 17.97
C GLU A 590 3.52 24.54 16.91
N VAL A 591 2.47 24.10 16.21
CA VAL A 591 2.54 23.12 15.13
C VAL A 591 1.81 23.69 13.91
N GLU A 592 2.49 23.75 12.79
CA GLU A 592 1.91 24.07 11.47
C GLU A 592 1.99 22.81 10.60
N LEU A 593 0.84 22.37 10.09
CA LEU A 593 0.73 21.32 9.09
C LEU A 593 0.38 21.95 7.75
N SER A 594 1.31 21.90 6.81
CA SER A 594 1.07 22.27 5.42
C SER A 594 0.47 21.07 4.69
N TYR A 595 -0.53 21.30 3.85
CA TYR A 595 -1.19 20.24 3.10
C TYR A 595 -1.73 20.72 1.76
N ASP A 596 -1.81 19.79 0.82
CA ASP A 596 -2.51 19.98 -0.44
C ASP A 596 -3.87 19.28 -0.36
N ALA A 597 -4.91 19.92 -0.91
CA ALA A 597 -6.24 19.34 -0.96
C ALA A 597 -6.92 19.72 -2.27
N PHE A 598 -7.78 18.83 -2.75
CA PHE A 598 -8.74 19.22 -3.77
C PHE A 598 -9.75 20.18 -3.16
N TRP A 599 -10.15 21.18 -3.93
CA TRP A 599 -11.19 22.11 -3.51
C TRP A 599 -12.37 22.07 -4.48
N LYS A 600 -13.57 21.99 -3.91
CA LYS A 600 -14.82 22.25 -4.62
C LYS A 600 -15.38 23.56 -4.13
N SER A 601 -15.50 24.55 -5.02
CA SER A 601 -16.21 25.79 -4.72
C SER A 601 -17.69 25.50 -4.49
N SER A 602 -18.28 26.12 -3.46
CA SER A 602 -19.74 26.21 -3.30
C SER A 602 -20.38 27.21 -4.27
N GLU A 603 -19.57 28.03 -4.94
CA GLU A 603 -20.01 28.98 -5.96
C GLU A 603 -20.01 28.33 -7.35
N LEU A 604 -20.99 28.69 -8.17
CA LEU A 604 -21.13 28.21 -9.55
C LEU A 604 -19.90 28.63 -10.36
N SER A 605 -19.10 27.68 -10.83
CA SER A 605 -17.87 27.94 -11.58
C SER A 605 -17.73 27.03 -12.78
N LEU A 606 -16.97 27.48 -13.77
CA LEU A 606 -16.61 26.68 -14.94
C LEU A 606 -15.54 25.64 -14.56
N VAL A 607 -15.87 24.35 -14.66
CA VAL A 607 -14.98 23.24 -14.29
C VAL A 607 -14.23 22.66 -15.48
N SER A 608 -14.87 22.57 -16.65
CA SER A 608 -14.22 22.09 -17.88
C SER A 608 -14.69 22.86 -19.11
N ALA A 609 -13.87 22.82 -20.16
CA ALA A 609 -14.17 23.44 -21.45
C ALA A 609 -13.38 22.66 -22.50
N ASP A 610 -13.98 21.59 -23.03
CA ASP A 610 -13.24 20.55 -23.76
C ASP A 610 -13.85 20.37 -25.16
N LEU A 611 -13.04 20.07 -26.17
CA LEU A 611 -13.56 19.69 -27.49
C LEU A 611 -14.22 18.30 -27.43
N ALA A 612 -15.50 18.24 -27.71
CA ALA A 612 -16.27 17.01 -27.84
C ALA A 612 -16.21 16.50 -29.29
N PHE A 613 -15.67 15.30 -29.47
CA PHE A 613 -15.75 14.56 -30.72
C PHE A 613 -17.02 13.69 -30.69
N GLY A 614 -17.86 13.76 -31.73
CA GLY A 614 -19.06 12.93 -31.83
C GLY A 614 -18.73 11.43 -31.89
N ASP A 615 -19.71 10.58 -31.56
CA ASP A 615 -19.64 9.10 -31.48
C ASP A 615 -19.21 8.43 -32.79
N GLY A 616 -17.93 8.53 -33.14
CA GLY A 616 -17.35 7.96 -34.36
C GLY A 616 -15.84 7.72 -34.29
N PHE A 617 -15.22 7.79 -33.11
CA PHE A 617 -13.80 7.49 -32.96
C PHE A 617 -13.61 5.98 -32.74
N VAL A 618 -13.10 5.29 -33.76
CA VAL A 618 -12.67 3.90 -33.67
C VAL A 618 -11.40 3.85 -32.81
N ALA A 619 -11.42 3.05 -31.74
CA ALA A 619 -10.26 2.79 -30.90
C ALA A 619 -9.09 2.27 -31.76
N GLY A 620 -7.98 3.01 -31.83
CA GLY A 620 -6.75 2.53 -32.48
C GLY A 620 -5.83 3.57 -33.13
N ALA A 621 -6.22 4.82 -33.29
CA ALA A 621 -5.33 5.84 -33.87
C ALA A 621 -4.62 6.66 -32.78
N LYS A 622 -3.29 6.56 -32.69
CA LYS A 622 -2.44 7.53 -31.98
C LYS A 622 -2.61 8.90 -32.65
N VAL A 623 -3.20 9.86 -31.97
CA VAL A 623 -3.05 11.28 -32.30
C VAL A 623 -2.30 11.94 -31.12
N PRO A 624 -1.14 12.58 -31.35
CA PRO A 624 -0.42 13.29 -30.29
C PRO A 624 -1.08 14.65 -30.00
N GLN A 625 -1.26 14.93 -28.71
CA GLN A 625 -1.25 16.22 -27.97
C GLN A 625 -1.73 17.56 -28.55
N GLU A 626 -2.44 17.65 -29.68
CA GLU A 626 -3.12 18.91 -30.07
C GLU A 626 -4.61 18.67 -30.41
N GLU A 627 -5.48 19.38 -29.69
CA GLU A 627 -6.92 19.46 -29.93
C GLU A 627 -7.17 20.08 -31.32
N LEU A 628 -7.72 19.31 -32.27
CA LEU A 628 -7.84 19.69 -33.68
C LEU A 628 -9.25 20.19 -34.04
N VAL A 629 -9.36 21.42 -34.54
CA VAL A 629 -10.60 22.00 -35.10
C VAL A 629 -10.54 21.95 -36.64
N ARG A 630 -11.51 21.27 -37.28
CA ARG A 630 -11.49 21.04 -38.73
C ARG A 630 -12.11 22.22 -39.50
N HIS A 631 -11.50 22.58 -40.64
CA HIS A 631 -12.03 23.59 -41.54
C HIS A 631 -13.42 23.22 -42.07
N GLY A 632 -14.39 24.14 -41.94
CA GLY A 632 -15.72 23.99 -42.53
C GLY A 632 -16.66 22.97 -41.85
N ALA A 633 -16.20 22.23 -40.83
CA ALA A 633 -17.05 21.34 -40.04
C ALA A 633 -17.19 21.88 -38.60
N PRO A 634 -18.40 21.96 -38.03
CA PRO A 634 -18.57 22.40 -36.65
C PRO A 634 -17.98 21.36 -35.69
N SER A 635 -16.91 21.73 -34.98
CA SER A 635 -16.46 21.03 -33.77
C SER A 635 -17.30 21.51 -32.59
N LEU A 636 -17.58 20.65 -31.60
CA LEU A 636 -18.36 21.05 -30.42
C LEU A 636 -17.43 21.32 -29.24
N LEU A 637 -17.51 22.51 -28.65
CA LEU A 637 -16.92 22.82 -27.35
C LEU A 637 -17.94 22.50 -26.26
N ARG A 638 -17.60 21.61 -25.34
CA ARG A 638 -18.44 21.29 -24.19
C ARG A 638 -17.96 22.07 -22.97
N LEU A 639 -18.83 22.91 -22.42
CA LEU A 639 -18.61 23.63 -21.17
C LEU A 639 -19.23 22.85 -20.01
N GLY A 640 -18.47 22.63 -18.94
CA GLY A 640 -18.93 21.97 -17.71
C GLY A 640 -18.97 22.92 -16.51
N LEU A 641 -20.01 22.84 -15.69
CA LEU A 641 -20.17 23.61 -14.45
C LEU A 641 -19.93 22.76 -13.19
N SER A 642 -19.49 23.41 -12.11
CA SER A 642 -19.27 22.79 -10.80
C SER A 642 -20.56 22.29 -10.15
N GLN A 643 -21.68 22.94 -10.45
CA GLN A 643 -23.02 22.62 -9.95
C GLN A 643 -24.08 22.89 -11.05
N PRO A 644 -25.32 22.37 -10.94
CA PRO A 644 -26.39 22.71 -11.87
C PRO A 644 -26.60 24.23 -11.95
N ALA A 645 -26.83 24.76 -13.15
CA ALA A 645 -27.08 26.19 -13.33
C ALA A 645 -28.31 26.63 -12.50
N PRO A 646 -28.27 27.82 -11.88
CA PRO A 646 -29.32 28.32 -11.00
C PRO A 646 -30.65 28.50 -11.73
N LYS A 647 -31.72 28.75 -10.98
CA LYS A 647 -33.05 29.06 -11.54
C LYS A 647 -32.93 30.32 -12.40
N GLY A 648 -33.22 30.21 -13.70
CA GLY A 648 -32.96 31.25 -14.71
C GLY A 648 -31.80 30.95 -15.67
N GLY A 649 -31.03 29.88 -15.43
CA GLY A 649 -29.85 29.52 -16.20
C GLY A 649 -28.61 30.33 -15.81
N THR A 650 -27.48 30.05 -16.45
CA THR A 650 -26.29 30.89 -16.35
C THR A 650 -25.71 31.15 -17.74
N GLN A 651 -25.05 32.28 -17.93
CA GLN A 651 -24.42 32.64 -19.21
C GLN A 651 -22.91 32.53 -19.09
N ALA A 652 -22.29 31.76 -19.99
CA ALA A 652 -20.86 31.75 -20.19
C ALA A 652 -20.50 32.72 -21.34
N GLN A 653 -19.56 33.61 -21.11
CA GLN A 653 -19.01 34.52 -22.12
C GLN A 653 -17.83 33.83 -22.80
N ILE A 654 -17.74 33.97 -24.12
CA ILE A 654 -16.67 33.39 -24.92
C ILE A 654 -16.07 34.51 -25.76
N GLU A 655 -14.80 34.77 -25.55
CA GLU A 655 -14.02 35.80 -26.22
C GLU A 655 -13.01 35.13 -27.15
N HIS A 656 -13.05 35.48 -28.43
CA HIS A 656 -12.00 35.11 -29.36
C HIS A 656 -10.77 35.98 -29.10
N ILE A 657 -9.60 35.37 -28.90
CA ILE A 657 -8.36 36.07 -28.59
C ILE A 657 -7.46 36.16 -29.82
N SER A 658 -7.22 35.04 -30.51
CA SER A 658 -6.37 35.00 -31.70
C SER A 658 -6.60 33.73 -32.54
N GLY A 659 -6.12 33.74 -33.79
CA GLY A 659 -6.11 32.58 -34.70
C GLY A 659 -7.40 32.33 -35.49
N PRO A 660 -7.40 31.34 -36.40
CA PRO A 660 -8.41 31.22 -37.44
C PRO A 660 -9.61 30.36 -37.00
N VAL A 661 -10.39 30.85 -36.02
CA VAL A 661 -11.65 30.22 -35.60
C VAL A 661 -12.77 31.23 -35.40
N SER A 662 -14.00 30.75 -35.60
CA SER A 662 -15.24 31.46 -35.32
C SER A 662 -15.99 30.76 -34.18
N VAL A 663 -16.40 31.52 -33.18
CA VAL A 663 -17.11 31.07 -31.99
C VAL A 663 -18.21 32.08 -31.60
N PRO A 664 -19.38 31.65 -31.11
CA PRO A 664 -20.37 32.53 -30.52
C PRO A 664 -19.79 33.31 -29.32
N SER A 665 -20.21 34.56 -29.12
CA SER A 665 -19.73 35.41 -28.03
C SER A 665 -20.24 34.99 -26.64
N SER A 666 -21.28 34.16 -26.58
CA SER A 666 -21.78 33.58 -25.33
C SER A 666 -22.63 32.34 -25.56
N VAL A 667 -22.81 31.54 -24.51
CA VAL A 667 -23.76 30.43 -24.47
C VAL A 667 -24.53 30.44 -23.16
N VAL A 668 -25.84 30.14 -23.25
CA VAL A 668 -26.69 29.96 -22.08
C VAL A 668 -26.69 28.50 -21.69
N ILE A 669 -26.37 28.23 -20.43
CA ILE A 669 -26.47 26.92 -19.80
C ILE A 669 -27.84 26.87 -19.11
N PRO A 670 -28.79 26.04 -19.57
CA PRO A 670 -30.15 26.03 -19.04
C PRO A 670 -30.21 25.71 -17.55
N ALA A 671 -31.22 26.24 -16.85
CA ALA A 671 -31.43 25.96 -15.43
C ALA A 671 -31.46 24.44 -15.17
N GLY A 672 -30.75 23.99 -14.13
CA GLY A 672 -30.63 22.57 -13.79
C GLY A 672 -29.64 21.77 -14.65
N ALA A 673 -29.16 22.30 -15.78
CA ALA A 673 -28.12 21.66 -16.57
C ALA A 673 -26.73 21.91 -15.97
N ARG A 674 -25.84 20.91 -16.10
CA ARG A 674 -24.43 21.00 -15.67
C ARG A 674 -23.47 21.25 -16.84
N SER A 675 -23.97 21.26 -18.06
CA SER A 675 -23.15 21.49 -19.25
C SER A 675 -23.94 22.10 -20.39
N ALA A 676 -23.24 22.80 -21.29
CA ALA A 676 -23.75 23.21 -22.60
C ALA A 676 -22.69 22.96 -23.67
N THR A 677 -23.13 22.82 -24.93
CA THR A 677 -22.24 22.69 -26.08
C THR A 677 -22.31 23.93 -26.95
N VAL A 678 -21.18 24.29 -27.54
CA VAL A 678 -21.02 25.47 -28.39
C VAL A 678 -20.34 25.05 -29.69
N PRO A 679 -20.88 25.42 -30.86
CA PRO A 679 -20.20 25.14 -32.11
C PRO A 679 -18.95 26.03 -32.28
N LEU A 680 -17.86 25.41 -32.71
CA LEU A 680 -16.60 26.04 -33.12
C LEU A 680 -16.37 25.70 -34.60
N THR A 681 -16.03 26.71 -35.40
CA THR A 681 -15.70 26.51 -36.82
C THR A 681 -14.33 27.08 -37.13
N SER A 682 -13.44 26.30 -37.76
CA SER A 682 -12.16 26.81 -38.27
C SER A 682 -12.38 27.64 -39.53
N THR A 683 -11.70 28.78 -39.63
CA THR A 683 -11.67 29.69 -40.77
C THR A 683 -10.34 29.64 -41.55
N GLY A 684 -9.41 28.76 -41.17
CA GLY A 684 -8.07 28.64 -41.76
C GLY A 684 -7.13 27.74 -40.94
N ALA A 685 -5.86 27.59 -41.36
CA ALA A 685 -4.84 26.86 -40.61
C ALA A 685 -4.09 27.76 -39.62
N GLY A 686 -3.85 27.28 -38.40
CA GLY A 686 -3.01 27.95 -37.40
C GLY A 686 -3.45 27.68 -35.96
N GLU A 687 -2.63 28.10 -34.99
CA GLU A 687 -3.00 28.08 -33.57
C GLU A 687 -4.09 29.12 -33.31
N ALA A 688 -5.15 28.70 -32.61
CA ALA A 688 -6.22 29.57 -32.19
C ALA A 688 -6.41 29.54 -30.67
N VAL A 689 -6.75 30.71 -30.12
CA VAL A 689 -6.90 30.93 -28.70
C VAL A 689 -8.25 31.57 -28.43
N ILE A 690 -9.01 30.97 -27.52
CA ILE A 690 -10.26 31.55 -27.01
C ILE A 690 -10.23 31.60 -25.49
N ARG A 691 -10.97 32.54 -24.94
CA ARG A 691 -11.16 32.71 -23.50
C ARG A 691 -12.63 32.47 -23.17
N VAL A 692 -12.91 31.58 -22.23
CA VAL A 692 -14.26 31.32 -21.72
C VAL A 692 -14.34 31.81 -20.28
N SER A 693 -15.39 32.55 -19.94
CA SER A 693 -15.63 32.99 -18.57
C SER A 693 -17.06 32.73 -18.11
N CYS A 694 -17.22 32.23 -16.89
CA CYS A 694 -18.52 31.97 -16.27
C CYS A 694 -18.35 31.93 -14.74
N GLY A 695 -19.21 32.64 -14.01
CA GLY A 695 -19.18 32.65 -12.55
C GLY A 695 -17.87 33.16 -11.95
N GLY A 696 -17.25 34.18 -12.58
CA GLY A 696 -15.98 34.76 -12.13
C GLY A 696 -14.72 33.96 -12.47
N VAL A 697 -14.85 32.74 -12.99
CA VAL A 697 -13.73 31.91 -13.46
C VAL A 697 -13.48 32.14 -14.94
N VAL A 698 -12.21 32.24 -15.32
CA VAL A 698 -11.73 32.42 -16.69
C VAL A 698 -10.84 31.23 -17.09
N LYS A 699 -11.14 30.58 -18.22
CA LYS A 699 -10.28 29.57 -18.85
C LYS A 699 -9.81 30.04 -20.22
N LEU A 700 -8.55 29.79 -20.53
CA LEU A 700 -7.95 29.97 -21.85
C LEU A 700 -7.82 28.61 -22.52
N LEU A 701 -8.28 28.51 -23.76
CA LEU A 701 -8.20 27.31 -24.58
C LEU A 701 -7.32 27.61 -25.79
N ARG A 702 -6.42 26.68 -26.09
CA ARG A 702 -5.53 26.73 -27.25
C ARG A 702 -5.76 25.46 -28.06
N PHE A 703 -5.98 25.61 -29.36
CA PHE A 703 -6.19 24.48 -30.26
C PHE A 703 -5.60 24.77 -31.63
N ALA A 704 -5.24 23.70 -32.34
CA ALA A 704 -4.77 23.77 -33.71
C ALA A 704 -5.98 23.74 -34.64
N ALA A 705 -6.18 24.83 -35.39
CA ALA A 705 -7.13 24.86 -36.50
C ALA A 705 -6.40 24.37 -37.76
N VAL A 706 -7.02 23.45 -38.50
CA VAL A 706 -6.48 22.93 -39.77
C VAL A 706 -7.22 23.57 -40.93
N ALA A 707 -6.54 23.82 -42.05
CA ALA A 707 -7.15 24.26 -43.31
C ALA A 707 -7.95 23.13 -43.97
N ALA A 708 -8.76 23.47 -44.98
CA ALA A 708 -9.41 22.47 -45.84
C ALA A 708 -8.35 21.55 -46.44
N GLU A 709 -8.65 20.25 -46.57
CA GLU A 709 -7.80 19.31 -47.30
C GLU A 709 -7.50 19.88 -48.70
N GLY A 710 -6.28 20.37 -48.90
CA GLY A 710 -5.88 21.03 -50.17
C GLY A 710 -4.67 21.95 -50.10
N GLU A 711 -4.33 22.56 -48.96
CA GLU A 711 -3.15 23.44 -48.83
C GLU A 711 -2.21 22.97 -47.71
N LEU A 712 -1.39 21.96 -48.03
CA LEU A 712 -0.12 21.70 -47.35
C LEU A 712 0.91 22.72 -47.87
N ALA A 713 1.00 23.89 -47.23
CA ALA A 713 2.14 24.77 -47.41
C ALA A 713 3.23 24.37 -46.40
N VAL A 714 4.32 23.85 -46.96
CA VAL A 714 5.58 23.49 -46.31
C VAL A 714 6.19 24.68 -45.56
N ALA A 715 6.47 24.51 -44.26
CA ALA A 715 7.63 25.07 -43.56
C ALA A 715 7.89 24.27 -42.27
#